data_AF-A0A8I5ZYI6-F1
#
_entry.id   AF-A0A8I5ZYI6-F1
#
_cell.length_a   1.000
_cell.length_b   1.000
_cell.length_c   1.000
_cell.angle_alpha   90.00
_cell.angle_beta   90.00
_cell.angle_gamma   90.00
#
_symmetry.space_group_name_H-M   'P 1'
#
loop_
_entity.id
_entity.type
_entity.pdbx_description
1 polymer ?
#
loop_
_entity_poly.entity_id
_entity_poly.type
_entity_poly.pdbx_seq_one_letter_code
_entity_poly.pdbx_strand_id
1 'polypeptide(L)'
;MEDRSKYIAEESEDEEDEEQEEKEKKGGASTSTETEEDQEDIPSVIVPTINIREERLVDLAQTPAFLCLNELHTSGKLPGTRMAELKAKYTLLHDTVVSTQESEVQLLENAKRFTEQIQQQQVRLQEADDFPNVFTTEVSKLREQLLKYQNEYTAVQEREYHTQYRLNSLTEEKSLVLKEFEKIPKPGEIEKKTKLLKESTEELRKEVIQKRLEIKNLREDVVSKQKQLMKEQKELEELMDYQVGLKDDVVHHQSVPVQITKEIEKLTRRKIETEKKNVVLEFELKELSDSLKKLENKVSALAEERDDTIKEVEGKRTLLEVKEREYGQLLKLLELTKENEASSLAERGILDINLRNCLMDKQNYHDELSRKQREKERDFRNLKKTELLLKVSLDALSQAQALNQRLLLERRYCDIIKEIKSKKLEIRLYRKRKREIHRRLKEFAGLYDAIRNERNKFVNLLHKAYQKVNEIKERLKMSLNELEILRSSAVSQERKLQNAMLKHSNNVTIRESMQNDVCKITAKLQEMKEKKEAQLTSMDRLASMITVIEEEMVQLRKKYEKAVQRRNESGVQLIEREEEVCIFYEKMNIQDKVKLHQDIEIHILEEKIRFLKLKVAEKQRQICVTQKLVPIKKSLDANLAVVQIQFSQCADRIKALEKCFVNPDCQGRVRFIPGKDLTEEEMIKKLDMLELQLAKKEEKLLEKDFIYEQVSQLTNRLKTKTQACKMDTLLLAKKMNSYQKKIKDVTQEMMALVAELSMKQALTIELQKEVREKEEFIFSCSSRIEKGLPLNREIEKDWLKVLRDEEMYAFATAEKTREYIDTDYRQLPNGVYTTAEQRPNAYIPETDATLPLPKPYGALAPFKPSEPGANRRHIRKPIIKPIEI
;
A
#
# COMPACT_ATOMS: atom_id res chain seq x y z
N MET A 1 58.86 5.49 5.74
CA MET A 1 60.04 5.02 6.48
C MET A 1 59.63 3.78 7.24
N GLU A 2 59.45 2.62 6.58
CA GLU A 2 60.37 1.87 5.68
C GLU A 2 61.49 1.19 6.49
N ASP A 3 61.84 -0.10 6.29
CA ASP A 3 61.37 -1.05 5.26
C ASP A 3 61.32 -2.54 5.73
N ARG A 4 61.14 -3.45 4.77
CA ARG A 4 60.82 -4.90 4.79
C ARG A 4 61.79 -5.92 5.44
N SER A 5 61.22 -7.13 5.59
CA SER A 5 61.83 -8.49 5.63
C SER A 5 62.46 -8.94 6.96
N LYS A 6 62.06 -10.08 7.58
CA LYS A 6 62.07 -11.53 7.19
C LYS A 6 63.47 -12.18 7.17
N TYR A 7 63.78 -13.02 8.17
CA TYR A 7 63.85 -14.51 8.08
C TYR A 7 64.57 -15.19 9.30
N ILE A 8 64.09 -16.41 9.66
CA ILE A 8 64.84 -17.59 10.19
C ILE A 8 65.31 -17.64 11.68
N ALA A 9 65.34 -18.88 12.21
CA ALA A 9 65.88 -19.41 13.48
C ALA A 9 65.08 -19.06 14.77
N GLU A 10 64.92 -19.91 15.79
CA GLU A 10 65.77 -20.99 16.39
C GLU A 10 67.00 -20.41 17.14
N GLU A 11 67.36 -20.83 18.36
CA GLU A 11 66.79 -21.86 19.24
C GLU A 11 66.82 -21.44 20.74
N SER A 12 67.02 -22.37 21.67
CA SER A 12 66.97 -22.20 23.13
C SER A 12 68.30 -21.75 23.74
N GLU A 13 68.24 -21.15 24.94
CA GLU A 13 69.35 -21.12 25.91
C GLU A 13 68.80 -21.45 27.31
N ASP A 14 69.53 -22.25 28.07
CA ASP A 14 69.31 -22.66 29.47
C ASP A 14 70.36 -22.00 30.38
N GLU A 15 70.09 -21.88 31.68
CA GLU A 15 71.05 -21.78 32.81
C GLU A 15 70.23 -22.22 34.07
N GLU A 16 70.61 -23.22 34.89
CA GLU A 16 71.81 -23.38 35.75
C GLU A 16 71.76 -22.41 36.98
N ASP A 17 72.08 -22.80 38.23
CA ASP A 17 72.54 -24.09 38.79
C ASP A 17 72.26 -24.20 40.34
N GLU A 18 73.01 -25.08 41.02
CA GLU A 18 73.26 -25.21 42.49
C GLU A 18 72.19 -25.94 43.33
N GLU A 19 72.46 -26.82 44.32
CA GLU A 19 73.56 -27.63 44.89
C GLU A 19 72.95 -28.18 46.24
N GLN A 20 73.43 -29.14 47.04
CA GLN A 20 74.62 -30.00 47.15
C GLN A 20 74.30 -31.25 48.04
N GLU A 21 75.09 -32.33 47.95
CA GLU A 21 75.48 -33.34 48.99
C GLU A 21 74.41 -34.05 49.89
N GLU A 22 74.49 -35.32 50.34
CA GLU A 22 75.38 -36.50 50.17
C GLU A 22 74.66 -37.74 50.84
N LYS A 23 75.17 -38.97 51.11
CA LYS A 23 76.50 -39.64 51.07
C LYS A 23 76.33 -41.17 50.92
N GLU A 24 77.25 -41.84 50.20
CA GLU A 24 77.71 -43.26 50.39
C GLU A 24 76.70 -44.45 50.32
N LYS A 25 77.05 -45.70 49.93
CA LYS A 25 78.32 -46.34 49.50
C LYS A 25 78.01 -47.64 48.71
N LYS A 26 78.69 -47.89 47.58
CA LYS A 26 79.04 -49.20 46.92
C LYS A 26 77.89 -50.23 46.69
N GLY A 27 77.65 -50.82 45.51
CA GLY A 27 78.57 -51.31 44.47
C GLY A 27 79.00 -52.77 44.76
N GLY A 28 78.99 -53.76 43.84
CA GLY A 28 78.66 -53.79 42.40
C GLY A 28 78.87 -55.21 41.80
N ALA A 29 78.75 -55.38 40.48
CA ALA A 29 78.67 -56.66 39.72
C ALA A 29 77.36 -57.45 39.97
N SER A 30 76.55 -57.89 38.98
CA SER A 30 76.81 -58.61 37.71
C SER A 30 77.21 -60.09 37.93
N THR A 31 76.72 -61.08 37.18
CA THR A 31 76.48 -61.12 35.72
C THR A 31 75.33 -62.10 35.35
N SER A 32 74.87 -62.04 34.09
CA SER A 32 73.83 -62.80 33.33
C SER A 32 73.52 -64.28 33.69
N THR A 33 72.47 -64.94 33.19
CA THR A 33 71.82 -64.87 31.85
C THR A 33 70.46 -65.61 31.84
N GLU A 34 69.53 -65.24 30.94
CA GLU A 34 68.43 -66.07 30.35
C GLU A 34 67.33 -66.62 31.32
N THR A 35 66.02 -66.57 31.03
CA THR A 35 65.20 -66.01 29.92
C THR A 35 63.81 -65.63 30.45
N GLU A 36 63.15 -64.66 29.82
CA GLU A 36 61.79 -64.18 30.17
C GLU A 36 60.69 -64.89 29.36
N GLU A 37 59.58 -65.27 30.01
CA GLU A 37 58.24 -65.31 29.39
C GLU A 37 57.21 -64.77 30.41
N ASP A 38 56.63 -63.61 30.10
CA ASP A 38 55.49 -62.96 30.77
C ASP A 38 54.17 -63.77 30.58
N GLN A 39 53.07 -63.62 31.32
CA GLN A 39 52.70 -62.93 32.57
C GLN A 39 51.29 -63.45 32.95
N GLU A 40 50.98 -63.72 34.22
CA GLU A 40 49.58 -63.66 34.72
C GLU A 40 49.52 -63.58 36.27
N ASP A 41 50.11 -62.52 36.85
CA ASP A 41 50.09 -62.32 38.31
C ASP A 41 48.82 -61.60 38.79
N ILE A 42 48.24 -62.04 39.91
CA ILE A 42 46.90 -61.62 40.36
C ILE A 42 47.03 -60.35 41.24
N PRO A 43 46.45 -59.20 40.84
CA PRO A 43 46.69 -57.95 41.54
C PRO A 43 46.00 -57.90 42.92
N SER A 44 46.81 -57.89 43.98
CA SER A 44 46.35 -57.60 45.34
C SER A 44 45.85 -56.15 45.44
N VAL A 45 44.55 -55.98 45.71
CA VAL A 45 43.92 -54.65 45.74
C VAL A 45 44.36 -53.84 46.97
N ILE A 46 45.35 -52.96 46.76
CA ILE A 46 45.74 -51.95 47.75
C ILE A 46 44.73 -50.80 47.69
N VAL A 47 44.04 -50.54 48.81
CA VAL A 47 43.06 -49.46 48.93
C VAL A 47 43.78 -48.11 49.08
N PRO A 48 43.52 -47.11 48.22
CA PRO A 48 44.14 -45.78 48.33
C PRO A 48 43.85 -45.11 49.67
N THR A 49 44.83 -44.37 50.20
CA THR A 49 44.69 -43.59 51.43
C THR A 49 44.86 -42.11 51.10
N ILE A 50 43.77 -41.34 51.21
CA ILE A 50 43.74 -39.89 50.98
C ILE A 50 43.60 -39.17 52.33
N ASN A 51 44.36 -38.09 52.53
CA ASN A 51 44.60 -37.48 53.84
C ASN A 51 43.59 -36.36 54.19
N ILE A 52 42.32 -36.73 54.39
CA ILE A 52 41.19 -35.78 54.62
C ILE A 52 41.18 -35.26 56.07
N ARG A 53 42.17 -34.46 56.48
CA ARG A 53 42.35 -34.07 57.90
C ARG A 53 42.37 -32.58 58.26
N GLU A 54 42.51 -31.63 57.33
CA GLU A 54 42.79 -30.23 57.70
C GLU A 54 41.60 -29.25 57.59
N GLU A 55 40.56 -29.54 56.81
CA GLU A 55 39.41 -28.62 56.65
C GLU A 55 38.36 -28.70 57.77
N ARG A 56 38.35 -29.75 58.60
CA ARG A 56 37.27 -30.03 59.57
C ARG A 56 37.17 -29.08 60.77
N LEU A 57 38.08 -28.09 60.91
CA LEU A 57 38.20 -27.23 62.10
C LEU A 57 38.28 -25.73 61.77
N VAL A 58 37.63 -25.29 60.69
CA VAL A 58 37.50 -23.87 60.37
C VAL A 58 36.38 -23.24 61.21
N ASP A 59 36.71 -22.29 62.08
CA ASP A 59 35.70 -21.49 62.78
C ASP A 59 34.93 -20.62 61.77
N LEU A 60 33.65 -20.94 61.61
CA LEU A 60 32.72 -20.27 60.71
C LEU A 60 32.64 -18.75 60.94
N ALA A 61 32.90 -18.25 62.16
CA ALA A 61 32.95 -16.82 62.45
C ALA A 61 34.19 -16.12 61.85
N GLN A 62 35.29 -16.84 61.68
CA GLN A 62 36.60 -16.32 61.22
C GLN A 62 36.83 -16.50 59.72
N THR A 63 36.00 -17.29 59.02
CA THR A 63 36.11 -17.47 57.57
C THR A 63 36.05 -16.13 56.81
N PRO A 64 36.88 -15.89 55.78
CA PRO A 64 36.91 -14.61 55.05
C PRO A 64 35.54 -14.16 54.50
N ALA A 65 34.68 -15.10 54.11
CA ALA A 65 33.31 -14.82 53.71
C ALA A 65 32.46 -14.20 54.84
N PHE A 66 32.58 -14.70 56.07
CA PHE A 66 31.83 -14.20 57.22
C PHE A 66 32.36 -12.84 57.72
N LEU A 67 33.67 -12.59 57.57
CA LEU A 67 34.30 -11.30 57.88
C LEU A 67 33.88 -10.24 56.84
N CYS A 68 34.01 -10.52 55.55
CA CYS A 68 33.58 -9.62 54.47
C CYS A 68 32.08 -9.27 54.57
N LEU A 69 31.21 -10.23 54.92
CA LEU A 69 29.78 -9.98 55.13
C LEU A 69 29.50 -9.07 56.34
N ASN A 70 30.31 -9.13 57.41
CA ASN A 70 30.22 -8.17 58.53
C ASN A 70 30.67 -6.76 58.11
N GLU A 71 31.77 -6.66 57.36
CA GLU A 71 32.33 -5.38 56.91
C GLU A 71 31.38 -4.63 55.94
N LEU A 72 30.73 -5.36 55.03
CA LEU A 72 29.70 -4.82 54.14
C LEU A 72 28.44 -4.37 54.89
N HIS A 73 28.14 -4.95 56.05
CA HIS A 73 27.03 -4.50 56.91
C HIS A 73 27.40 -3.27 57.74
N THR A 74 28.57 -3.27 58.41
CA THR A 74 29.05 -2.15 59.23
C THR A 74 29.32 -0.88 58.41
N SER A 75 29.73 -1.02 57.14
CA SER A 75 29.84 0.10 56.19
C SER A 75 28.49 0.59 55.62
N GLY A 76 27.36 0.08 56.12
CA GLY A 76 26.00 0.51 55.75
C GLY A 76 25.52 0.05 54.37
N LYS A 77 26.35 -0.68 53.61
CA LYS A 77 26.06 -1.10 52.23
C LYS A 77 25.11 -2.30 52.13
N LEU A 78 25.00 -3.10 53.19
CA LEU A 78 24.17 -4.30 53.23
C LEU A 78 23.19 -4.28 54.43
N PRO A 79 21.87 -4.48 54.23
CA PRO A 79 20.92 -4.66 55.32
C PRO A 79 21.23 -5.89 56.18
N GLY A 80 21.06 -5.79 57.50
CA GLY A 80 21.41 -6.87 58.43
C GLY A 80 20.63 -8.17 58.20
N THR A 81 19.37 -8.08 57.75
CA THR A 81 18.59 -9.25 57.32
C THR A 81 19.24 -9.98 56.15
N ARG A 82 19.75 -9.25 55.16
CA ARG A 82 20.43 -9.85 53.99
C ARG A 82 21.81 -10.40 54.33
N MET A 83 22.50 -9.81 55.32
CA MET A 83 23.73 -10.40 55.89
C MET A 83 23.42 -11.77 56.52
N ALA A 84 22.37 -11.85 57.34
CA ALA A 84 21.97 -13.10 58.00
C ALA A 84 21.58 -14.20 57.00
N GLU A 85 20.81 -13.87 55.94
CA GLU A 85 20.49 -14.81 54.87
C GLU A 85 21.72 -15.36 54.15
N LEU A 86 22.71 -14.52 53.85
CA LEU A 86 23.93 -14.93 53.15
C LEU A 86 24.84 -15.78 54.05
N LYS A 87 24.93 -15.43 55.34
CA LYS A 87 25.65 -16.24 56.34
C LYS A 87 25.01 -17.62 56.52
N ALA A 88 23.69 -17.70 56.67
CA ALA A 88 22.98 -18.97 56.80
C ALA A 88 23.19 -19.89 55.58
N LYS A 89 23.21 -19.33 54.36
CA LYS A 89 23.50 -20.09 53.13
C LYS A 89 24.92 -20.62 53.06
N TYR A 90 25.91 -19.86 53.53
CA TYR A 90 27.31 -20.32 53.59
C TYR A 90 27.50 -21.42 54.65
N THR A 91 26.83 -21.31 55.80
CA THR A 91 26.82 -22.35 56.85
C THR A 91 26.29 -23.67 56.30
N LEU A 92 25.12 -23.65 55.65
CA LEU A 92 24.51 -24.83 55.03
C LEU A 92 25.40 -25.49 53.96
N LEU A 93 26.18 -24.71 53.22
CA LEU A 93 27.13 -25.23 52.24
C LEU A 93 28.31 -25.95 52.93
N HIS A 94 28.86 -25.36 54.00
CA HIS A 94 29.93 -25.97 54.78
C HIS A 94 29.48 -27.30 55.43
N ASP A 95 28.32 -27.30 56.08
CA ASP A 95 27.79 -28.47 56.79
C ASP A 95 27.53 -29.66 55.85
N THR A 96 27.11 -29.40 54.61
CA THR A 96 26.94 -30.47 53.61
C THR A 96 28.27 -31.06 53.15
N VAL A 97 29.34 -30.27 53.00
CA VAL A 97 30.69 -30.77 52.67
C VAL A 97 31.28 -31.63 53.81
N VAL A 98 31.10 -31.23 55.07
CA VAL A 98 31.55 -32.05 56.21
C VAL A 98 30.83 -33.40 56.21
N SER A 99 29.52 -33.42 55.95
CA SER A 99 28.73 -34.67 55.95
C SER A 99 29.14 -35.68 54.87
N THR A 100 29.59 -35.21 53.70
CA THR A 100 30.06 -36.11 52.63
C THR A 100 31.42 -36.71 52.96
N GLN A 101 32.36 -35.90 53.50
CA GLN A 101 33.67 -36.38 53.96
C GLN A 101 33.58 -37.43 55.09
N GLU A 102 32.51 -37.42 55.91
CA GLU A 102 32.28 -38.46 56.91
C GLU A 102 31.80 -39.79 56.30
N SER A 103 30.98 -39.74 55.25
CA SER A 103 30.48 -40.94 54.58
C SER A 103 31.59 -41.73 53.86
N GLU A 104 32.58 -41.03 53.30
CA GLU A 104 33.72 -41.64 52.60
C GLU A 104 34.61 -42.47 53.53
N VAL A 105 34.94 -41.93 54.71
CA VAL A 105 35.80 -42.61 55.71
C VAL A 105 35.19 -43.94 56.17
N GLN A 106 33.87 -43.99 56.37
CA GLN A 106 33.17 -45.22 56.78
C GLN A 106 33.25 -46.34 55.73
N LEU A 107 33.27 -46.00 54.44
CA LEU A 107 33.39 -46.99 53.36
C LEU A 107 34.81 -47.59 53.32
N LEU A 108 35.84 -46.77 53.57
CA LEU A 108 37.24 -47.21 53.59
C LEU A 108 37.55 -48.16 54.76
N GLU A 109 36.94 -47.98 55.93
CA GLU A 109 37.08 -48.93 57.06
C GLU A 109 36.48 -50.31 56.76
N ASN A 110 35.32 -50.35 56.10
CA ASN A 110 34.66 -51.60 55.74
C ASN A 110 35.47 -52.42 54.73
N ALA A 111 36.11 -51.77 53.76
CA ALA A 111 36.96 -52.44 52.76
C ALA A 111 38.11 -53.25 53.38
N LYS A 112 38.74 -52.73 54.45
CA LYS A 112 39.86 -53.37 55.14
C LYS A 112 39.44 -54.65 55.89
N ARG A 113 38.27 -54.64 56.54
CA ARG A 113 37.77 -55.80 57.31
C ARG A 113 37.50 -57.03 56.45
N PHE A 114 37.12 -56.85 55.18
CA PHE A 114 36.86 -57.97 54.27
C PHE A 114 38.15 -58.61 53.72
N THR A 115 39.25 -57.86 53.61
CA THR A 115 40.52 -58.40 53.07
C THR A 115 41.19 -59.36 54.06
N GLU A 116 41.17 -59.05 55.36
CA GLU A 116 41.70 -59.92 56.43
C GLU A 116 41.01 -61.29 56.49
N GLN A 117 39.68 -61.33 56.26
CA GLN A 117 38.89 -62.57 56.35
C GLN A 117 39.23 -63.58 55.24
N ILE A 118 39.66 -63.10 54.06
CA ILE A 118 40.00 -63.96 52.92
C ILE A 118 41.32 -64.70 53.19
N GLN A 119 42.34 -63.99 53.67
CA GLN A 119 43.66 -64.57 53.96
C GLN A 119 43.59 -65.71 54.99
N GLN A 120 42.75 -65.57 56.03
CA GLN A 120 42.57 -66.61 57.06
C GLN A 120 41.99 -67.92 56.51
N GLN A 121 41.26 -67.89 55.39
CA GLN A 121 40.67 -69.10 54.80
C GLN A 121 41.66 -69.88 53.93
N GLN A 122 42.63 -69.21 53.31
CA GLN A 122 43.60 -69.84 52.42
C GLN A 122 44.61 -70.72 53.18
N VAL A 123 45.07 -70.27 54.35
CA VAL A 123 46.06 -71.01 55.18
C VAL A 123 45.56 -72.41 55.57
N ARG A 124 44.29 -72.52 55.99
CA ARG A 124 43.66 -73.79 56.41
C ARG A 124 43.51 -74.83 55.28
N LEU A 125 43.71 -74.43 54.03
CA LEU A 125 43.57 -75.32 52.88
C LEU A 125 44.89 -76.07 52.60
N GLN A 126 46.05 -75.42 52.84
CA GLN A 126 47.37 -76.04 52.65
C GLN A 126 47.66 -77.15 53.68
N GLU A 127 47.16 -77.03 54.91
CA GLU A 127 47.36 -78.02 55.99
C GLU A 127 46.75 -79.41 55.70
N ALA A 128 45.96 -79.56 54.62
CA ALA A 128 45.20 -80.77 54.32
C ALA A 128 45.86 -81.73 53.30
N ASP A 129 46.83 -81.28 52.48
CA ASP A 129 47.32 -82.04 51.32
C ASP A 129 48.56 -82.93 51.63
N ASP A 130 49.33 -82.64 52.68
CA ASP A 130 50.64 -83.27 52.96
C ASP A 130 50.58 -84.62 53.71
N PHE A 131 49.83 -85.61 53.21
CA PHE A 131 49.79 -86.97 53.81
C PHE A 131 50.22 -88.12 52.85
N PRO A 132 51.45 -88.67 52.97
CA PRO A 132 51.96 -89.68 52.04
C PRO A 132 51.33 -91.08 52.18
N ASN A 133 50.92 -91.67 51.06
CA ASN A 133 50.41 -93.05 50.96
C ASN A 133 51.50 -94.02 50.48
N VAL A 134 51.74 -95.13 51.19
CA VAL A 134 52.65 -96.21 50.75
C VAL A 134 52.04 -97.59 50.99
N PHE A 135 52.27 -98.51 50.04
CA PHE A 135 51.84 -99.93 49.94
C PHE A 135 50.47 -100.25 49.31
N THR A 136 50.42 -100.22 47.97
CA THR A 136 49.31 -100.76 47.17
C THR A 136 49.68 -102.08 46.48
N THR A 137 49.24 -103.22 47.03
CA THR A 137 49.28 -104.52 46.31
C THR A 137 48.34 -104.50 45.10
N GLU A 138 48.47 -105.39 44.11
CA GLU A 138 47.55 -105.38 42.96
C GLU A 138 46.09 -105.65 43.35
N VAL A 139 45.84 -106.48 44.37
CA VAL A 139 44.49 -106.66 44.94
C VAL A 139 44.02 -105.37 45.64
N SER A 140 44.93 -104.60 46.25
CA SER A 140 44.60 -103.27 46.77
C SER A 140 44.32 -102.30 45.62
N LYS A 141 45.07 -102.30 44.52
CA LYS A 141 44.81 -101.49 43.32
C LYS A 141 43.49 -101.84 42.65
N LEU A 142 43.10 -103.12 42.65
CA LEU A 142 41.78 -103.57 42.17
C LEU A 142 40.65 -103.20 43.13
N ARG A 143 40.86 -103.24 44.46
CA ARG A 143 39.90 -102.72 45.45
C ARG A 143 39.79 -101.19 45.39
N GLU A 144 40.90 -100.49 45.22
CA GLU A 144 40.98 -99.05 45.02
C GLU A 144 40.27 -98.67 43.73
N GLN A 145 40.52 -99.37 42.61
CA GLN A 145 39.80 -99.17 41.36
C GLN A 145 38.31 -99.51 41.48
N LEU A 146 37.93 -100.56 42.22
CA LEU A 146 36.51 -100.89 42.43
C LEU A 146 35.80 -99.84 43.29
N LEU A 147 36.41 -99.42 44.40
CA LEU A 147 35.90 -98.33 45.25
C LEU A 147 35.89 -97.00 44.52
N LYS A 148 36.90 -96.72 43.69
CA LYS A 148 36.98 -95.55 42.81
C LYS A 148 35.90 -95.60 41.73
N TYR A 149 35.63 -96.74 41.10
CA TYR A 149 34.51 -96.89 40.18
C TYR A 149 33.15 -96.81 40.89
N GLN A 150 33.06 -97.20 42.16
CA GLN A 150 31.84 -97.08 42.98
C GLN A 150 31.60 -95.61 43.43
N ASN A 151 32.65 -94.87 43.75
CA ASN A 151 32.59 -93.44 44.06
C ASN A 151 32.39 -92.59 42.78
N GLU A 152 33.09 -92.91 41.68
CA GLU A 152 32.82 -92.36 40.34
C GLU A 152 31.38 -92.66 39.91
N TYR A 153 30.82 -93.82 40.23
CA TYR A 153 29.42 -94.15 39.94
C TYR A 153 28.48 -93.18 40.65
N THR A 154 28.63 -92.98 41.97
CA THR A 154 27.82 -92.05 42.77
C THR A 154 27.98 -90.61 42.29
N ALA A 155 29.22 -90.13 42.12
CA ALA A 155 29.49 -88.78 41.60
C ALA A 155 28.94 -88.59 40.17
N VAL A 156 28.94 -89.63 39.33
CA VAL A 156 28.29 -89.58 38.00
C VAL A 156 26.77 -89.61 38.10
N GLN A 157 26.16 -90.23 39.14
CA GLN A 157 24.71 -90.09 39.38
C GLN A 157 24.33 -88.66 39.78
N GLU A 158 25.07 -88.06 40.70
CA GLU A 158 24.85 -86.70 41.17
C GLU A 158 25.05 -85.69 40.03
N ARG A 159 26.13 -85.85 39.23
CA ARG A 159 26.33 -85.07 38.00
C ARG A 159 25.23 -85.32 36.97
N GLU A 160 24.69 -86.53 36.83
CA GLU A 160 23.54 -86.80 35.95
C GLU A 160 22.29 -86.03 36.39
N TYR A 161 22.03 -85.95 37.70
CA TYR A 161 20.91 -85.23 38.30
C TYR A 161 21.09 -83.71 38.20
N HIS A 162 22.27 -83.19 38.55
CA HIS A 162 22.57 -81.76 38.46
C HIS A 162 22.55 -81.27 37.00
N THR A 163 23.01 -82.09 36.06
CA THR A 163 22.90 -81.80 34.62
C THR A 163 21.43 -81.85 34.15
N GLN A 164 20.60 -82.73 34.71
CA GLN A 164 19.15 -82.76 34.43
C GLN A 164 18.44 -81.51 34.93
N TYR A 165 18.76 -81.03 36.12
CA TYR A 165 18.23 -79.77 36.63
C TYR A 165 18.63 -78.61 35.70
N ARG A 166 19.93 -78.48 35.37
CA ARG A 166 20.44 -77.46 34.44
C ARG A 166 19.80 -77.56 33.05
N LEU A 167 19.50 -78.77 32.57
CA LEU A 167 18.79 -78.98 31.30
C LEU A 167 17.36 -78.45 31.36
N ASN A 168 16.64 -78.66 32.47
CA ASN A 168 15.27 -78.19 32.63
C ASN A 168 15.22 -76.66 32.57
N SER A 169 16.09 -75.98 33.33
CA SER A 169 16.24 -74.52 33.29
C SER A 169 16.56 -74.01 31.86
N LEU A 170 17.50 -74.65 31.16
CA LEU A 170 17.80 -74.30 29.76
C LEU A 170 16.59 -74.51 28.83
N THR A 171 15.74 -75.52 29.05
CA THR A 171 14.49 -75.67 28.27
C THR A 171 13.43 -74.61 28.60
N GLU A 172 13.44 -74.05 29.80
CA GLU A 172 12.57 -72.92 30.19
C GLU A 172 13.09 -71.61 29.56
N GLU A 173 14.40 -71.34 29.64
CA GLU A 173 15.04 -70.24 28.90
C GLU A 173 14.77 -70.34 27.39
N LYS A 174 14.88 -71.53 26.80
CA LYS A 174 14.52 -71.78 25.40
C LYS A 174 13.05 -71.49 25.09
N SER A 175 12.14 -71.68 26.06
CA SER A 175 10.72 -71.34 25.93
C SER A 175 10.49 -69.83 25.96
N LEU A 176 11.23 -69.10 26.80
CA LEU A 176 11.21 -67.64 26.86
C LEU A 176 11.80 -67.02 25.58
N VAL A 177 13.00 -67.46 25.15
CA VAL A 177 13.65 -67.00 23.91
C VAL A 177 12.80 -67.30 22.66
N LEU A 178 12.03 -68.39 22.64
CA LEU A 178 11.04 -68.64 21.58
C LEU A 178 9.91 -67.61 21.58
N LYS A 179 9.34 -67.31 22.75
CA LYS A 179 8.29 -66.29 22.89
C LYS A 179 8.79 -64.87 22.59
N GLU A 180 10.09 -64.62 22.66
CA GLU A 180 10.70 -63.36 22.19
C GLU A 180 10.95 -63.38 20.68
N PHE A 181 11.46 -64.49 20.13
CA PHE A 181 11.61 -64.68 18.69
C PHE A 181 10.28 -64.55 17.93
N GLU A 182 9.18 -65.07 18.50
CA GLU A 182 7.82 -64.96 17.93
C GLU A 182 7.21 -63.55 18.04
N LYS A 183 7.73 -62.67 18.92
CA LYS A 183 7.35 -61.25 18.98
C LYS A 183 8.01 -60.40 17.88
N ILE A 184 9.09 -60.89 17.25
CA ILE A 184 9.76 -60.19 16.14
C ILE A 184 8.86 -60.29 14.90
N PRO A 185 8.31 -59.18 14.35
CA PRO A 185 7.34 -59.25 13.27
C PRO A 185 7.92 -59.89 12.01
N LYS A 186 7.12 -60.74 11.34
CA LYS A 186 7.55 -61.41 10.10
C LYS A 186 7.64 -60.38 8.96
N PRO A 187 8.71 -60.41 8.14
CA PRO A 187 9.00 -59.35 7.17
C PRO A 187 7.87 -59.12 6.15
N GLY A 188 7.12 -60.16 5.77
CA GLY A 188 6.01 -60.05 4.82
C GLY A 188 4.79 -59.23 5.29
N GLU A 189 4.65 -58.94 6.59
CA GLU A 189 3.59 -58.07 7.10
C GLU A 189 4.04 -56.61 7.18
N ILE A 190 5.30 -56.38 7.59
CA ILE A 190 5.93 -55.05 7.51
C ILE A 190 6.06 -54.62 6.04
N GLU A 191 6.45 -55.50 5.13
CA GLU A 191 6.49 -55.20 3.69
C GLU A 191 5.12 -54.77 3.16
N LYS A 192 4.01 -55.43 3.55
CA LYS A 192 2.66 -55.06 3.10
C LYS A 192 2.26 -53.68 3.59
N LYS A 193 2.45 -53.37 4.88
CA LYS A 193 2.20 -52.02 5.42
C LYS A 193 3.12 -50.96 4.80
N THR A 194 4.37 -51.31 4.53
CA THR A 194 5.35 -50.41 3.91
C THR A 194 5.08 -50.18 2.42
N LYS A 195 4.53 -51.18 1.72
CA LYS A 195 4.07 -51.04 0.32
C LYS A 195 2.85 -50.14 0.24
N LEU A 196 1.80 -50.39 1.04
CA LEU A 196 0.61 -49.53 1.09
C LEU A 196 0.94 -48.07 1.46
N LEU A 197 1.83 -47.84 2.43
CA LEU A 197 2.29 -46.49 2.79
C LEU A 197 3.18 -45.85 1.71
N LYS A 198 4.00 -46.63 0.98
CA LYS A 198 4.75 -46.14 -0.17
C LYS A 198 3.81 -45.79 -1.32
N GLU A 199 2.88 -46.66 -1.68
CA GLU A 199 1.88 -46.47 -2.72
C GLU A 199 1.06 -45.19 -2.47
N SER A 200 0.52 -45.03 -1.26
CA SER A 200 -0.20 -43.81 -0.85
C SER A 200 0.68 -42.54 -0.86
N THR A 201 1.95 -42.63 -0.46
CA THR A 201 2.87 -41.47 -0.55
C THR A 201 3.36 -41.19 -1.97
N GLU A 202 3.40 -42.19 -2.86
CA GLU A 202 3.64 -42.03 -4.30
C GLU A 202 2.43 -41.41 -5.00
N GLU A 203 1.20 -41.70 -4.56
CA GLU A 203 -0.03 -41.06 -5.01
C GLU A 203 -0.08 -39.58 -4.61
N LEU A 204 0.11 -39.26 -3.33
CA LEU A 204 0.22 -37.87 -2.86
C LEU A 204 1.37 -37.11 -3.55
N ARG A 205 2.48 -37.79 -3.90
CA ARG A 205 3.56 -37.20 -4.72
C ARG A 205 3.11 -36.91 -6.14
N LYS A 206 2.36 -37.81 -6.80
CA LYS A 206 1.79 -37.57 -8.14
C LYS A 206 0.85 -36.37 -8.12
N GLU A 207 -0.04 -36.28 -7.13
CA GLU A 207 -0.94 -35.13 -6.96
C GLU A 207 -0.16 -33.82 -6.76
N VAL A 208 0.85 -33.80 -5.89
CA VAL A 208 1.70 -32.61 -5.67
C VAL A 208 2.50 -32.24 -6.92
N ILE A 209 2.95 -33.19 -7.73
CA ILE A 209 3.60 -32.93 -9.02
C ILE A 209 2.59 -32.37 -10.03
N GLN A 210 1.39 -32.94 -10.11
CA GLN A 210 0.33 -32.50 -11.01
C GLN A 210 -0.16 -31.09 -10.65
N LYS A 211 -0.34 -30.79 -9.36
CA LYS A 211 -0.66 -29.43 -8.88
C LYS A 211 0.48 -28.44 -9.12
N ARG A 212 1.74 -28.85 -9.01
CA ARG A 212 2.89 -28.00 -9.39
C ARG A 212 2.94 -27.73 -10.89
N LEU A 213 2.57 -28.70 -11.73
CA LEU A 213 2.45 -28.51 -13.19
C LEU A 213 1.28 -27.57 -13.52
N GLU A 214 0.14 -27.75 -12.88
CA GLU A 214 -1.05 -26.89 -13.02
C GLU A 214 -0.74 -25.43 -12.63
N ILE A 215 0.00 -25.21 -11.53
CA ILE A 215 0.50 -23.88 -11.12
C ILE A 215 1.52 -23.32 -12.13
N LYS A 216 2.41 -24.15 -12.69
CA LYS A 216 3.39 -23.71 -13.70
C LYS A 216 2.69 -23.24 -14.98
N ASN A 217 1.76 -24.05 -15.49
CA ASN A 217 0.99 -23.74 -16.69
C ASN A 217 0.15 -22.47 -16.49
N LEU A 218 -0.52 -22.31 -15.34
CA LEU A 218 -1.26 -21.08 -15.00
C LEU A 218 -0.35 -19.83 -14.92
N ARG A 219 0.91 -19.97 -14.50
CA ARG A 219 1.88 -18.85 -14.52
C ARG A 219 2.34 -18.52 -15.94
N GLU A 220 2.51 -19.53 -16.79
CA GLU A 220 2.88 -19.34 -18.21
C GLU A 220 1.70 -18.76 -19.01
N ASP A 221 0.45 -19.16 -18.71
CA ASP A 221 -0.78 -18.54 -19.20
C ASP A 221 -0.81 -17.04 -18.84
N VAL A 222 -0.63 -16.69 -17.56
CA VAL A 222 -0.60 -15.28 -17.09
C VAL A 222 0.50 -14.47 -17.77
N VAL A 223 1.74 -14.98 -17.86
CA VAL A 223 2.85 -14.29 -18.54
C VAL A 223 2.59 -14.11 -20.04
N SER A 224 1.95 -15.10 -20.70
CA SER A 224 1.57 -14.97 -22.11
C SER A 224 0.50 -13.90 -22.32
N LYS A 225 -0.48 -13.80 -21.40
CA LYS A 225 -1.51 -12.75 -21.41
C LYS A 225 -0.94 -11.37 -21.11
N GLN A 226 -0.01 -11.25 -20.17
CA GLN A 226 0.73 -10.02 -19.91
C GLN A 226 1.47 -9.53 -21.18
N LYS A 227 2.10 -10.44 -21.94
CA LYS A 227 2.74 -10.13 -23.23
C LYS A 227 1.77 -9.79 -24.36
N GLN A 228 0.52 -10.23 -24.29
CA GLN A 228 -0.52 -9.87 -25.25
C GLN A 228 -1.02 -8.44 -25.01
N LEU A 229 -1.32 -8.12 -23.75
CA LEU A 229 -1.73 -6.78 -23.31
C LEU A 229 -0.68 -5.70 -23.62
N MET A 230 0.60 -6.01 -23.44
CA MET A 230 1.74 -5.12 -23.79
C MET A 230 1.91 -4.88 -25.30
N LYS A 231 1.30 -5.69 -26.18
CA LYS A 231 1.23 -5.42 -27.62
C LYS A 231 0.04 -4.54 -27.96
N GLU A 232 -1.13 -4.91 -27.45
CA GLU A 232 -2.39 -4.19 -27.63
C GLU A 232 -2.27 -2.71 -27.17
N GLN A 233 -1.53 -2.46 -26.08
CA GLN A 233 -1.19 -1.10 -25.64
C GLN A 233 -0.28 -0.33 -26.60
N LYS A 234 0.64 -1.01 -27.30
CA LYS A 234 1.60 -0.37 -28.21
C LYS A 234 0.99 -0.10 -29.59
N GLU A 235 0.13 -0.99 -30.05
CA GLU A 235 -0.69 -0.81 -31.26
C GLU A 235 -1.69 0.36 -31.09
N LEU A 236 -2.16 0.63 -29.86
CA LEU A 236 -2.95 1.81 -29.53
C LEU A 236 -2.13 3.12 -29.56
N GLU A 237 -0.87 3.08 -29.11
CA GLU A 237 0.06 4.21 -29.09
C GLU A 237 0.43 4.64 -30.52
N GLU A 238 0.75 3.67 -31.40
CA GLU A 238 1.03 3.88 -32.82
C GLU A 238 -0.20 4.42 -33.60
N LEU A 239 -1.43 4.13 -33.15
CA LEU A 239 -2.66 4.71 -33.71
C LEU A 239 -2.94 6.15 -33.23
N MET A 240 -2.49 6.54 -32.04
CA MET A 240 -2.62 7.92 -31.56
C MET A 240 -1.71 8.88 -32.35
N ASP A 241 -0.46 8.49 -32.63
CA ASP A 241 0.45 9.31 -33.43
C ASP A 241 -0.08 9.56 -34.85
N TYR A 242 -0.72 8.55 -35.45
CA TYR A 242 -1.36 8.68 -36.78
C TYR A 242 -2.53 9.69 -36.77
N GLN A 243 -3.18 9.92 -35.62
CA GLN A 243 -4.26 10.89 -35.46
C GLN A 243 -3.75 12.34 -35.31
N VAL A 244 -2.46 12.54 -35.01
CA VAL A 244 -1.86 13.88 -34.89
C VAL A 244 -1.56 14.45 -36.28
N GLY A 245 -0.85 13.71 -37.14
CA GLY A 245 -0.44 14.21 -38.46
C GLY A 245 -1.61 14.65 -39.36
N LEU A 246 -2.75 13.96 -39.27
CA LEU A 246 -3.98 14.29 -40.00
C LEU A 246 -4.64 15.64 -39.61
N LYS A 247 -4.12 16.35 -38.60
CA LYS A 247 -4.59 17.71 -38.25
C LYS A 247 -3.77 18.82 -38.90
N ASP A 248 -2.49 18.59 -39.17
CA ASP A 248 -1.59 19.64 -39.67
C ASP A 248 -1.86 19.97 -41.15
N ASP A 249 -2.17 18.96 -41.97
CA ASP A 249 -2.54 19.12 -43.39
C ASP A 249 -3.76 20.04 -43.61
N VAL A 250 -4.70 20.08 -42.64
CA VAL A 250 -5.93 20.88 -42.73
C VAL A 250 -5.67 22.39 -42.62
N VAL A 251 -4.55 22.79 -42.00
CA VAL A 251 -4.20 24.20 -41.76
C VAL A 251 -3.61 24.87 -43.01
N HIS A 252 -3.05 24.10 -43.95
CA HIS A 252 -2.23 24.66 -45.04
C HIS A 252 -3.02 25.19 -46.26
N HIS A 253 -4.36 25.11 -46.28
CA HIS A 253 -5.18 25.42 -47.47
C HIS A 253 -6.27 26.49 -47.23
N GLN A 254 -6.01 27.48 -46.36
CA GLN A 254 -6.93 28.62 -46.11
C GLN A 254 -6.30 30.02 -46.23
N SER A 255 -5.40 30.24 -47.20
CA SER A 255 -5.01 31.61 -47.58
C SER A 255 -4.65 31.72 -49.07
N VAL A 256 -4.74 32.94 -49.62
CA VAL A 256 -4.69 33.30 -51.06
C VAL A 256 -5.93 32.81 -51.85
N PRO A 257 -6.61 33.64 -52.69
CA PRO A 257 -6.36 35.05 -53.07
C PRO A 257 -7.53 36.03 -52.82
N VAL A 258 -7.26 37.34 -52.97
CA VAL A 258 -8.04 38.38 -53.71
C VAL A 258 -7.57 39.77 -53.24
N GLN A 259 -6.73 40.45 -54.03
CA GLN A 259 -6.38 41.87 -53.76
C GLN A 259 -5.76 42.67 -54.93
N ILE A 260 -6.03 42.30 -56.20
CA ILE A 260 -5.55 43.06 -57.38
C ILE A 260 -6.72 43.51 -58.26
N THR A 261 -7.40 44.58 -57.84
CA THR A 261 -8.41 45.31 -58.64
C THR A 261 -8.55 46.75 -58.15
N LYS A 262 -7.67 47.67 -58.63
CA LYS A 262 -7.88 49.15 -58.80
C LYS A 262 -6.58 49.95 -59.10
N GLU A 263 -5.68 49.41 -59.93
CA GLU A 263 -4.53 50.16 -60.51
C GLU A 263 -4.94 50.80 -61.86
N ILE A 264 -6.03 51.58 -61.86
CA ILE A 264 -6.61 52.21 -63.05
C ILE A 264 -7.10 53.63 -62.73
N GLU A 265 -6.81 54.57 -63.65
CA GLU A 265 -7.37 55.93 -63.75
C GLU A 265 -7.17 56.91 -62.56
N LYS A 266 -6.12 57.74 -62.64
CA LYS A 266 -6.19 59.21 -62.86
C LYS A 266 -4.85 59.94 -62.59
N LEU A 267 -3.83 59.79 -63.45
CA LEU A 267 -2.58 60.56 -63.29
C LEU A 267 -1.90 61.08 -64.58
N THR A 268 -2.67 61.44 -65.61
CA THR A 268 -2.36 62.59 -66.50
C THR A 268 -3.38 62.74 -67.64
N ARG A 269 -3.87 63.98 -67.83
CA ARG A 269 -4.27 64.68 -69.10
C ARG A 269 -5.33 65.77 -68.83
N ARG A 270 -4.92 66.80 -68.08
CA ARG A 270 -5.66 68.07 -67.88
C ARG A 270 -4.78 69.32 -68.06
N LYS A 271 -3.57 69.18 -68.62
CA LYS A 271 -2.46 70.13 -68.41
C LYS A 271 -2.44 71.38 -69.33
N ILE A 272 -3.01 71.33 -70.55
CA ILE A 272 -2.56 72.25 -71.63
C ILE A 272 -3.57 73.35 -72.02
N GLU A 273 -4.88 73.17 -71.77
CA GLU A 273 -5.90 74.04 -72.39
C GLU A 273 -6.30 75.27 -71.54
N THR A 274 -5.78 75.39 -70.31
CA THR A 274 -6.07 76.50 -69.38
C THR A 274 -5.35 77.80 -69.73
N GLU A 275 -4.28 77.76 -70.53
CA GLU A 275 -3.38 78.89 -70.87
C GLU A 275 -4.10 80.11 -71.46
N LYS A 276 -5.28 79.92 -72.07
CA LYS A 276 -6.02 80.98 -72.79
C LYS A 276 -6.94 81.83 -71.91
N LYS A 277 -7.04 81.57 -70.60
CA LYS A 277 -7.89 82.37 -69.69
C LYS A 277 -7.19 83.59 -69.07
N ASN A 278 -5.94 83.88 -69.44
CA ASN A 278 -5.13 84.94 -68.85
C ASN A 278 -5.65 86.39 -68.97
N VAL A 279 -6.80 86.62 -69.63
CA VAL A 279 -7.50 87.93 -69.67
C VAL A 279 -8.77 87.93 -68.80
N VAL A 280 -9.32 86.76 -68.46
CA VAL A 280 -10.33 86.65 -67.40
C VAL A 280 -9.68 86.93 -66.04
N LEU A 281 -8.38 86.60 -65.91
CA LEU A 281 -7.53 86.80 -64.72
C LEU A 281 -7.58 88.19 -64.06
N GLU A 282 -7.94 89.28 -64.75
CA GLU A 282 -8.02 90.60 -64.09
C GLU A 282 -9.36 90.86 -63.37
N PHE A 283 -10.46 90.26 -63.85
CA PHE A 283 -11.73 90.23 -63.11
C PHE A 283 -11.72 89.09 -62.09
N GLU A 284 -11.23 87.91 -62.51
CA GLU A 284 -10.88 86.81 -61.63
C GLU A 284 -9.87 87.27 -60.56
N LEU A 285 -9.01 88.29 -60.74
CA LEU A 285 -8.12 88.78 -59.66
C LEU A 285 -8.90 89.37 -58.48
N LYS A 286 -10.10 89.92 -58.73
CA LYS A 286 -10.97 90.44 -57.68
C LYS A 286 -11.79 89.33 -57.03
N GLU A 287 -12.29 88.38 -57.81
CA GLU A 287 -12.85 87.13 -57.28
C GLU A 287 -11.78 86.25 -56.61
N LEU A 288 -10.49 86.39 -56.95
CA LEU A 288 -9.33 85.77 -56.32
C LEU A 288 -8.92 86.53 -55.06
N SER A 289 -9.27 87.80 -54.88
CA SER A 289 -9.15 88.49 -53.59
C SER A 289 -10.22 88.00 -52.61
N ASP A 290 -11.47 87.91 -53.05
CA ASP A 290 -12.56 87.42 -52.19
C ASP A 290 -12.55 85.90 -52.02
N SER A 291 -12.03 85.15 -53.00
CA SER A 291 -11.71 83.73 -52.83
C SER A 291 -10.35 83.51 -52.17
N LEU A 292 -9.41 84.46 -52.16
CA LEU A 292 -8.26 84.45 -51.25
C LEU A 292 -8.74 84.55 -49.82
N LYS A 293 -9.67 85.45 -49.47
CA LYS A 293 -10.25 85.46 -48.11
C LYS A 293 -11.00 84.17 -47.76
N LYS A 294 -11.70 83.56 -48.72
CA LYS A 294 -12.31 82.24 -48.53
C LYS A 294 -11.25 81.11 -48.48
N LEU A 295 -10.08 81.29 -49.08
CA LEU A 295 -8.92 80.41 -48.99
C LEU A 295 -8.13 80.62 -47.70
N GLU A 296 -8.00 81.84 -47.17
CA GLU A 296 -7.43 82.14 -45.85
C GLU A 296 -8.31 81.54 -44.77
N ASN A 297 -9.62 81.74 -44.82
CA ASN A 297 -10.55 81.10 -43.87
C ASN A 297 -10.53 79.58 -44.00
N LYS A 298 -10.38 79.03 -45.23
CA LYS A 298 -10.17 77.59 -45.43
C LYS A 298 -8.78 77.11 -44.99
N VAL A 299 -7.73 77.93 -45.09
CA VAL A 299 -6.37 77.60 -44.66
C VAL A 299 -6.25 77.69 -43.14
N SER A 300 -7.02 78.58 -42.48
CA SER A 300 -7.20 78.59 -41.03
C SER A 300 -7.95 77.34 -40.59
N ALA A 301 -9.08 77.01 -41.21
CA ALA A 301 -9.82 75.77 -40.91
C ALA A 301 -8.98 74.51 -41.20
N LEU A 302 -8.24 74.46 -42.31
CA LEU A 302 -7.30 73.37 -42.63
C LEU A 302 -6.07 73.37 -41.72
N ALA A 303 -5.69 74.49 -41.10
CA ALA A 303 -4.64 74.55 -40.09
C ALA A 303 -5.16 74.08 -38.72
N GLU A 304 -6.41 74.37 -38.38
CA GLU A 304 -7.10 73.82 -37.20
C GLU A 304 -7.29 72.30 -37.37
N GLU A 305 -7.75 71.83 -38.53
CA GLU A 305 -7.80 70.40 -38.90
C GLU A 305 -6.39 69.76 -38.92
N ARG A 306 -5.35 70.48 -39.38
CA ARG A 306 -3.95 70.02 -39.30
C ARG A 306 -3.50 69.88 -37.85
N ASP A 307 -3.85 70.83 -36.99
CA ASP A 307 -3.43 70.81 -35.59
C ASP A 307 -4.19 69.74 -34.79
N ASP A 308 -5.47 69.52 -35.08
CA ASP A 308 -6.24 68.42 -34.49
C ASP A 308 -5.81 67.05 -35.03
N THR A 309 -5.48 66.92 -36.32
CA THR A 309 -4.88 65.68 -36.85
C THR A 309 -3.45 65.45 -36.34
N ILE A 310 -2.67 66.50 -36.03
CA ILE A 310 -1.39 66.36 -35.33
C ILE A 310 -1.61 65.90 -33.89
N LYS A 311 -2.58 66.47 -33.15
CA LYS A 311 -2.96 65.98 -31.79
C LYS A 311 -3.42 64.52 -31.84
N GLU A 312 -4.19 64.12 -32.85
CA GLU A 312 -4.51 62.70 -33.07
C GLU A 312 -3.26 61.85 -33.35
N VAL A 313 -2.35 62.31 -34.19
CA VAL A 313 -1.11 61.57 -34.53
C VAL A 313 -0.21 61.43 -33.31
N GLU A 314 -0.08 62.46 -32.48
CA GLU A 314 0.68 62.40 -31.21
C GLU A 314 -0.03 61.54 -30.15
N GLY A 315 -1.37 61.57 -30.10
CA GLY A 315 -2.17 60.65 -29.31
C GLY A 315 -2.00 59.18 -29.74
N LYS A 316 -2.00 58.92 -31.05
CA LYS A 316 -1.74 57.59 -31.63
C LYS A 316 -0.29 57.15 -31.43
N ARG A 317 0.68 58.09 -31.47
CA ARG A 317 2.10 57.85 -31.25
C ARG A 317 2.41 57.48 -29.80
N THR A 318 1.83 58.19 -28.83
CA THR A 318 1.94 57.84 -27.40
C THR A 318 1.25 56.51 -27.08
N LEU A 319 0.11 56.21 -27.70
CA LEU A 319 -0.54 54.88 -27.64
C LEU A 319 0.37 53.77 -28.18
N LEU A 320 1.02 54.00 -29.32
CA LEU A 320 1.96 53.05 -29.94
C LEU A 320 3.18 52.83 -29.03
N GLU A 321 3.74 53.89 -28.46
CA GLU A 321 4.84 53.85 -27.48
C GLU A 321 4.46 53.11 -26.18
N VAL A 322 3.19 53.12 -25.78
CA VAL A 322 2.69 52.30 -24.66
C VAL A 322 2.59 50.83 -25.09
N LYS A 323 2.10 50.55 -26.30
CA LYS A 323 2.00 49.18 -26.84
C LYS A 323 3.36 48.54 -27.10
N GLU A 324 4.37 49.29 -27.52
CA GLU A 324 5.75 48.81 -27.61
C GLU A 324 6.33 48.43 -26.24
N ARG A 325 6.03 49.22 -25.19
CA ARG A 325 6.44 48.89 -23.81
C ARG A 325 5.71 47.66 -23.26
N GLU A 326 4.41 47.51 -23.54
CA GLU A 326 3.66 46.28 -23.22
C GLU A 326 4.24 45.06 -23.97
N TYR A 327 4.54 45.21 -25.27
CA TYR A 327 5.12 44.14 -26.09
C TYR A 327 6.52 43.73 -25.61
N GLY A 328 7.35 44.69 -25.20
CA GLY A 328 8.65 44.43 -24.57
C GLY A 328 8.55 43.75 -23.20
N GLN A 329 7.47 43.98 -22.44
CA GLN A 329 7.20 43.23 -21.20
C GLN A 329 6.71 41.81 -21.50
N LEU A 330 5.85 41.63 -22.51
CA LEU A 330 5.40 40.31 -22.97
C LEU A 330 6.55 39.47 -23.53
N LEU A 331 7.50 40.06 -24.27
CA LEU A 331 8.71 39.38 -24.73
C LEU A 331 9.56 38.86 -23.57
N LYS A 332 9.81 39.69 -22.54
CA LYS A 332 10.55 39.25 -21.35
C LYS A 332 9.85 38.15 -20.56
N LEU A 333 8.51 38.19 -20.49
CA LEU A 333 7.73 37.10 -19.92
C LEU A 333 7.86 35.82 -20.75
N LEU A 334 7.84 35.92 -22.08
CA LEU A 334 8.04 34.80 -23.01
C LEU A 334 9.43 34.16 -22.85
N GLU A 335 10.48 34.97 -22.76
CA GLU A 335 11.86 34.53 -22.51
C GLU A 335 11.96 33.80 -21.17
N LEU A 336 11.42 34.38 -20.10
CA LEU A 336 11.41 33.77 -18.78
C LEU A 336 10.58 32.46 -18.75
N THR A 337 9.47 32.36 -19.48
CA THR A 337 8.75 31.08 -19.60
C THR A 337 9.58 30.01 -20.32
N LYS A 338 10.37 30.38 -21.35
CA LYS A 338 11.25 29.43 -22.05
C LYS A 338 12.41 28.94 -21.18
N GLU A 339 12.99 29.80 -20.34
CA GLU A 339 14.00 29.37 -19.35
C GLU A 339 13.41 28.42 -18.29
N ASN A 340 12.17 28.67 -17.84
CA ASN A 340 11.47 27.77 -16.93
C ASN A 340 11.13 26.42 -17.60
N GLU A 341 10.68 26.41 -18.87
CA GLU A 341 10.44 25.19 -19.65
C GLU A 341 11.75 24.40 -19.86
N ALA A 342 12.84 25.08 -20.21
CA ALA A 342 14.16 24.47 -20.37
C ALA A 342 14.67 23.84 -19.06
N SER A 343 14.48 24.53 -17.93
CA SER A 343 14.81 24.00 -16.59
C SER A 343 13.95 22.78 -16.25
N SER A 344 12.64 22.84 -16.50
CA SER A 344 11.72 21.70 -16.29
C SER A 344 12.07 20.48 -17.16
N LEU A 345 12.55 20.70 -18.39
CA LEU A 345 13.02 19.63 -19.27
C LEU A 345 14.36 19.03 -18.79
N ALA A 346 15.25 19.85 -18.21
CA ALA A 346 16.49 19.36 -17.59
C ALA A 346 16.21 18.53 -16.34
N GLU A 347 15.29 18.99 -15.46
CA GLU A 347 14.81 18.25 -14.29
C GLU A 347 14.17 16.91 -14.72
N ARG A 348 13.33 16.91 -15.77
CA ARG A 348 12.76 15.68 -16.32
C ARG A 348 13.85 14.72 -16.78
N GLY A 349 14.88 15.20 -17.48
CA GLY A 349 16.01 14.37 -17.91
C GLY A 349 16.78 13.74 -16.75
N ILE A 350 16.95 14.46 -15.63
CA ILE A 350 17.55 13.92 -14.40
C ILE A 350 16.65 12.86 -13.77
N LEU A 351 15.33 13.10 -13.72
CA LEU A 351 14.35 12.13 -13.22
C LEU A 351 14.28 10.86 -14.08
N ASP A 352 14.35 10.98 -15.41
CA ASP A 352 14.39 9.86 -16.35
C ASP A 352 15.65 9.00 -16.14
N ILE A 353 16.82 9.62 -15.92
CA ILE A 353 18.07 8.91 -15.57
C ILE A 353 17.94 8.19 -14.23
N ASN A 354 17.42 8.86 -13.20
CA ASN A 354 17.24 8.27 -11.87
C ASN A 354 16.23 7.11 -11.87
N LEU A 355 15.14 7.23 -12.64
CA LEU A 355 14.17 6.16 -12.86
C LEU A 355 14.82 4.97 -13.57
N ARG A 356 15.64 5.22 -14.60
CA ARG A 356 16.37 4.18 -15.34
C ARG A 356 17.39 3.44 -14.46
N ASN A 357 18.10 4.16 -13.58
CA ASN A 357 18.98 3.57 -12.58
C ASN A 357 18.20 2.70 -11.59
N CYS A 358 17.11 3.20 -11.01
CA CYS A 358 16.25 2.44 -10.09
C CYS A 358 15.66 1.18 -10.75
N LEU A 359 15.34 1.22 -12.05
CA LEU A 359 14.92 0.05 -12.83
C LEU A 359 16.06 -0.96 -13.04
N MET A 360 17.31 -0.50 -13.28
CA MET A 360 18.48 -1.38 -13.34
C MET A 360 18.77 -2.02 -11.97
N ASP A 361 18.71 -1.25 -10.88
CA ASP A 361 18.91 -1.78 -9.52
C ASP A 361 17.85 -2.82 -9.16
N LYS A 362 16.57 -2.56 -9.48
CA LYS A 362 15.49 -3.53 -9.34
C LYS A 362 15.74 -4.82 -10.14
N GLN A 363 16.29 -4.72 -11.35
CA GLN A 363 16.67 -5.87 -12.17
C GLN A 363 17.87 -6.62 -11.55
N ASN A 364 18.88 -5.91 -11.07
CA ASN A 364 20.05 -6.48 -10.39
C ASN A 364 19.62 -7.25 -9.13
N TYR A 365 18.81 -6.64 -8.26
CA TYR A 365 18.24 -7.29 -7.07
C TYR A 365 17.38 -8.52 -7.44
N HIS A 366 16.56 -8.43 -8.49
CA HIS A 366 15.78 -9.58 -8.97
C HIS A 366 16.68 -10.74 -9.41
N ASP A 367 17.77 -10.45 -10.13
CA ASP A 367 18.67 -11.48 -10.66
C ASP A 367 19.62 -12.05 -9.59
N GLU A 368 20.01 -11.27 -8.59
CA GLU A 368 20.66 -11.75 -7.38
C GLU A 368 19.76 -12.67 -6.55
N LEU A 369 18.51 -12.25 -6.29
CA LEU A 369 17.53 -13.06 -5.56
C LEU A 369 17.25 -14.35 -6.34
N SER A 370 17.17 -14.26 -7.67
CA SER A 370 17.09 -15.42 -8.57
C SER A 370 18.35 -16.31 -8.58
N ARG A 371 19.56 -15.79 -8.29
CA ARG A 371 20.76 -16.60 -8.06
C ARG A 371 20.69 -17.31 -6.70
N LYS A 372 20.45 -16.56 -5.61
CA LYS A 372 20.35 -17.09 -4.24
C LYS A 372 19.23 -18.14 -4.11
N GLN A 373 18.11 -17.99 -4.82
CA GLN A 373 17.06 -19.00 -4.89
C GLN A 373 17.52 -20.29 -5.60
N ARG A 374 18.27 -20.19 -6.72
CA ARG A 374 18.84 -21.35 -7.42
C ARG A 374 19.91 -22.07 -6.60
N GLU A 375 20.68 -21.33 -5.81
CA GLU A 375 21.65 -21.86 -4.84
C GLU A 375 20.93 -22.59 -3.70
N LYS A 376 19.99 -21.93 -3.02
CA LYS A 376 19.11 -22.56 -2.02
C LYS A 376 18.41 -23.83 -2.53
N GLU A 377 17.97 -23.85 -3.79
CA GLU A 377 17.40 -25.05 -4.41
C GLU A 377 18.45 -26.12 -4.75
N ARG A 378 19.67 -25.76 -5.11
CA ARG A 378 20.80 -26.71 -5.26
C ARG A 378 21.11 -27.35 -3.91
N ASP A 379 21.22 -26.54 -2.87
CA ASP A 379 21.62 -26.98 -1.55
C ASP A 379 20.51 -27.78 -0.86
N PHE A 380 19.24 -27.40 -1.04
CA PHE A 380 18.09 -28.23 -0.60
C PHE A 380 18.00 -29.57 -1.35
N ARG A 381 18.41 -29.64 -2.63
CA ARG A 381 18.53 -30.90 -3.37
C ARG A 381 19.73 -31.73 -2.89
N ASN A 382 20.83 -31.11 -2.48
CA ASN A 382 21.98 -31.79 -1.90
C ASN A 382 21.65 -32.31 -0.49
N LEU A 383 21.05 -31.48 0.37
CA LEU A 383 20.53 -31.84 1.69
C LEU A 383 19.59 -33.04 1.60
N LYS A 384 18.65 -33.04 0.65
CA LYS A 384 17.73 -34.19 0.44
C LYS A 384 18.42 -35.44 -0.08
N LYS A 385 19.53 -35.34 -0.82
CA LYS A 385 20.36 -36.50 -1.17
C LYS A 385 21.10 -37.03 0.04
N THR A 386 21.70 -36.17 0.87
CA THR A 386 22.41 -36.59 2.09
C THR A 386 21.45 -37.10 3.17
N GLU A 387 20.27 -36.53 3.30
CA GLU A 387 19.17 -37.00 4.17
C GLU A 387 18.67 -38.37 3.71
N LEU A 388 18.48 -38.57 2.40
CA LEU A 388 18.08 -39.87 1.85
C LEU A 388 19.20 -40.92 1.99
N LEU A 389 20.47 -40.56 1.77
CA LEU A 389 21.62 -41.43 2.00
C LEU A 389 21.75 -41.80 3.49
N LEU A 390 21.63 -40.82 4.39
CA LEU A 390 21.63 -41.04 5.83
C LEU A 390 20.46 -41.94 6.22
N LYS A 391 19.24 -41.69 5.74
CA LYS A 391 18.09 -42.55 6.00
C LYS A 391 18.29 -43.96 5.45
N VAL A 392 18.80 -44.14 4.23
CA VAL A 392 19.11 -45.48 3.70
C VAL A 392 20.19 -46.16 4.53
N SER A 393 21.20 -45.42 5.03
CA SER A 393 22.22 -45.97 5.93
C SER A 393 21.69 -46.33 7.31
N LEU A 394 20.72 -45.57 7.85
CA LEU A 394 20.05 -45.84 9.13
C LEU A 394 19.03 -46.96 9.00
N ASP A 395 18.27 -47.04 7.90
CA ASP A 395 17.38 -48.15 7.59
C ASP A 395 18.19 -49.43 7.34
N ALA A 396 19.37 -49.34 6.71
CA ALA A 396 20.29 -50.46 6.52
C ALA A 396 21.00 -50.85 7.82
N LEU A 397 21.41 -49.90 8.66
CA LEU A 397 21.97 -50.16 9.99
C LEU A 397 20.93 -50.77 10.92
N SER A 398 19.68 -50.29 10.89
CA SER A 398 18.55 -50.83 11.64
C SER A 398 18.18 -52.24 11.15
N GLN A 399 18.17 -52.49 9.83
CA GLN A 399 18.01 -53.84 9.28
C GLN A 399 19.18 -54.75 9.63
N ALA A 400 20.42 -54.26 9.62
CA ALA A 400 21.61 -55.00 10.03
C ALA A 400 21.63 -55.26 11.54
N GLN A 401 21.15 -54.33 12.37
CA GLN A 401 20.98 -54.49 13.82
C GLN A 401 19.83 -55.44 14.13
N ALA A 402 18.70 -55.38 13.43
CA ALA A 402 17.59 -56.32 13.59
C ALA A 402 17.96 -57.72 13.07
N LEU A 403 18.72 -57.82 11.96
CA LEU A 403 19.30 -59.07 11.50
C LEU A 403 20.37 -59.59 12.46
N ASN A 404 21.23 -58.74 13.04
CA ASN A 404 22.26 -59.17 13.98
C ASN A 404 21.64 -59.52 15.34
N GLN A 405 20.65 -58.79 15.85
CA GLN A 405 19.85 -59.17 17.03
C GLN A 405 19.09 -60.47 16.77
N ARG A 406 18.44 -60.61 15.61
CA ARG A 406 17.80 -61.87 15.23
C ARG A 406 18.82 -63.00 15.08
N LEU A 407 19.98 -62.77 14.48
CA LEU A 407 21.06 -63.76 14.37
C LEU A 407 21.74 -64.03 15.71
N LEU A 408 21.76 -63.10 16.66
CA LEU A 408 22.23 -63.29 18.04
C LEU A 408 21.20 -64.02 18.89
N LEU A 409 19.91 -63.81 18.66
CA LEU A 409 18.82 -64.58 19.28
C LEU A 409 18.65 -65.94 18.63
N GLU A 410 18.88 -66.08 17.32
CA GLU A 410 18.88 -67.33 16.57
C GLU A 410 20.17 -68.12 16.81
N ARG A 411 21.31 -67.43 17.04
CA ARG A 411 22.56 -68.01 17.56
C ARG A 411 22.42 -68.40 19.02
N ARG A 412 21.91 -67.54 19.93
CA ARG A 412 21.58 -67.93 21.32
C ARG A 412 20.56 -69.06 21.35
N TYR A 413 19.55 -69.05 20.49
CA TYR A 413 18.59 -70.16 20.38
C TYR A 413 19.25 -71.42 19.84
N CYS A 414 20.14 -71.32 18.85
CA CYS A 414 20.93 -72.44 18.35
C CYS A 414 21.99 -72.91 19.34
N ASP A 415 22.51 -72.04 20.21
CA ASP A 415 23.57 -72.31 21.18
C ASP A 415 22.96 -72.87 22.46
N ILE A 416 21.83 -72.32 22.94
CA ILE A 416 20.92 -72.96 23.92
C ILE A 416 20.36 -74.27 23.34
N ILE A 417 20.15 -74.42 22.02
CA ILE A 417 19.81 -75.72 21.43
C ILE A 417 21.03 -76.64 21.34
N LYS A 418 22.24 -76.14 21.07
CA LYS A 418 23.48 -76.93 21.10
C LYS A 418 23.79 -77.35 22.53
N GLU A 419 23.47 -76.53 23.53
CA GLU A 419 23.57 -76.83 24.96
C GLU A 419 22.45 -77.76 25.41
N ILE A 420 21.18 -77.54 25.05
CA ILE A 420 20.12 -78.53 25.30
C ILE A 420 20.44 -79.84 24.59
N LYS A 421 21.09 -79.84 23.42
CA LYS A 421 21.57 -81.04 22.73
C LYS A 421 22.83 -81.61 23.35
N SER A 422 23.78 -80.80 23.84
CA SER A 422 25.07 -81.22 24.42
C SER A 422 24.88 -81.64 25.86
N LYS A 423 24.04 -80.97 26.66
CA LYS A 423 23.49 -81.38 27.95
C LYS A 423 22.53 -82.55 27.82
N LYS A 424 21.70 -82.67 26.76
CA LYS A 424 21.05 -83.97 26.43
C LYS A 424 22.02 -85.01 25.90
N LEU A 425 23.21 -84.63 25.42
CA LEU A 425 24.28 -85.57 25.10
C LEU A 425 25.03 -85.95 26.37
N GLU A 426 25.31 -85.05 27.30
CA GLU A 426 25.96 -85.24 28.60
C GLU A 426 25.04 -86.06 29.48
N ILE A 427 23.75 -85.76 29.61
CA ILE A 427 22.79 -86.64 30.29
C ILE A 427 22.69 -87.99 29.57
N ARG A 428 22.82 -88.06 28.24
CA ARG A 428 22.86 -89.35 27.53
C ARG A 428 24.22 -90.05 27.66
N LEU A 429 25.30 -89.31 27.90
CA LEU A 429 26.69 -89.73 28.08
C LEU A 429 26.97 -90.04 29.54
N TYR A 430 26.22 -89.50 30.50
CA TYR A 430 26.19 -89.76 31.94
C TYR A 430 25.17 -90.85 32.22
N ARG A 431 24.02 -90.93 31.54
CA ARG A 431 23.20 -92.16 31.49
C ARG A 431 23.91 -93.28 30.75
N LYS A 432 24.79 -92.98 29.79
CA LYS A 432 25.74 -93.97 29.27
C LYS A 432 26.86 -94.22 30.28
N ARG A 433 27.55 -93.22 30.86
CA ARG A 433 28.67 -93.38 31.80
C ARG A 433 28.24 -94.08 33.09
N LYS A 434 27.04 -93.83 33.60
CA LYS A 434 26.37 -94.54 34.70
C LYS A 434 26.05 -95.96 34.31
N ARG A 435 25.43 -96.19 33.13
CA ARG A 435 25.24 -97.57 32.62
C ARG A 435 26.54 -98.25 32.23
N GLU A 436 27.60 -97.53 31.92
CA GLU A 436 28.93 -97.99 31.47
C GLU A 436 29.84 -98.24 32.66
N ILE A 437 29.73 -97.48 33.75
CA ILE A 437 30.38 -97.72 35.03
C ILE A 437 29.61 -98.81 35.78
N HIS A 438 28.27 -98.86 35.72
CA HIS A 438 27.49 -99.99 36.23
C HIS A 438 27.75 -101.26 35.40
N ARG A 439 27.80 -101.13 34.07
CA ARG A 439 28.25 -102.21 33.16
C ARG A 439 29.68 -102.59 33.50
N ARG A 440 30.63 -101.67 33.68
CA ARG A 440 32.02 -101.95 34.11
C ARG A 440 32.15 -102.44 35.55
N LEU A 441 31.22 -102.16 36.46
CA LEU A 441 31.21 -102.79 37.78
C LEU A 441 30.87 -104.27 37.61
N LYS A 442 29.82 -104.54 36.80
CA LYS A 442 29.33 -105.87 36.45
C LYS A 442 30.23 -106.63 35.46
N GLU A 443 31.03 -105.90 34.69
CA GLU A 443 31.94 -106.41 33.68
C GLU A 443 33.36 -106.49 34.22
N PHE A 444 33.92 -105.59 35.03
CA PHE A 444 35.20 -105.90 35.71
C PHE A 444 35.05 -107.13 36.61
N ALA A 445 33.87 -107.35 37.19
CA ALA A 445 33.46 -108.59 37.86
C ALA A 445 33.24 -109.82 36.92
N GLY A 446 33.57 -109.73 35.63
CA GLY A 446 33.54 -110.83 34.64
C GLY A 446 34.51 -110.69 33.45
N LEU A 447 35.31 -109.62 33.41
CA LEU A 447 36.34 -109.27 32.42
C LEU A 447 37.73 -109.49 33.00
N TYR A 448 37.85 -109.61 34.33
CA TYR A 448 38.89 -110.44 34.94
C TYR A 448 38.91 -111.83 34.27
N ASP A 449 37.72 -112.38 33.99
CA ASP A 449 37.56 -113.68 33.34
C ASP A 449 37.55 -113.62 31.79
N ALA A 450 37.02 -112.55 31.17
CA ALA A 450 36.75 -112.51 29.71
C ALA A 450 37.58 -111.54 28.83
N ILE A 451 38.38 -110.58 29.36
CA ILE A 451 39.21 -109.68 28.50
C ILE A 451 40.19 -110.45 27.60
N ARG A 452 40.57 -111.67 28.01
CA ARG A 452 41.58 -112.52 27.35
C ARG A 452 41.24 -112.90 25.89
N ASN A 453 39.96 -112.99 25.51
CA ASN A 453 39.58 -113.88 24.40
C ASN A 453 39.05 -113.22 23.10
N GLU A 454 38.33 -112.09 23.14
CA GLU A 454 37.53 -111.64 21.98
C GLU A 454 38.19 -110.62 21.03
N ARG A 455 39.26 -109.92 21.47
CA ARG A 455 39.83 -108.74 20.78
C ARG A 455 40.13 -108.92 19.29
N ASN A 456 40.51 -110.12 18.87
CA ASN A 456 41.16 -110.35 17.57
C ASN A 456 40.20 -110.54 16.38
N LYS A 457 38.87 -110.61 16.56
CA LYS A 457 37.93 -110.98 15.47
C LYS A 457 37.38 -109.82 14.63
N PHE A 458 37.22 -108.62 15.17
CA PHE A 458 36.35 -107.60 14.55
C PHE A 458 37.01 -106.64 13.54
N VAL A 459 38.34 -106.53 13.50
CA VAL A 459 39.05 -105.55 12.66
C VAL A 459 38.79 -105.78 11.15
N ASN A 460 38.75 -107.04 10.70
CA ASN A 460 38.71 -107.40 9.28
C ASN A 460 37.38 -107.11 8.57
N LEU A 461 36.28 -106.84 9.30
CA LEU A 461 34.97 -106.57 8.71
C LEU A 461 34.77 -105.08 8.36
N LEU A 462 35.46 -104.17 9.06
CA LEU A 462 35.22 -102.72 8.95
C LEU A 462 35.64 -102.15 7.58
N HIS A 463 36.70 -102.68 6.99
CA HIS A 463 37.37 -102.10 5.82
C HIS A 463 36.52 -102.16 4.53
N LYS A 464 35.75 -103.24 4.32
CA LYS A 464 35.02 -103.49 3.06
C LYS A 464 33.80 -102.58 2.85
N ALA A 465 33.25 -101.99 3.92
CA ALA A 465 32.05 -101.15 3.83
C ALA A 465 32.32 -99.74 3.27
N TYR A 466 33.57 -99.24 3.37
CA TYR A 466 33.85 -97.81 3.18
C TYR A 466 33.88 -97.37 1.70
N GLN A 467 34.32 -98.24 0.79
CA GLN A 467 34.47 -97.89 -0.64
C GLN A 467 33.13 -97.54 -1.32
N LYS A 468 32.05 -98.30 -1.04
CA LYS A 468 30.76 -98.13 -1.73
C LYS A 468 30.01 -96.83 -1.40
N VAL A 469 30.40 -96.12 -0.34
CA VAL A 469 29.75 -94.86 0.07
C VAL A 469 30.16 -93.68 -0.81
N ASN A 470 31.34 -93.71 -1.44
CA ASN A 470 31.87 -92.56 -2.18
C ASN A 470 31.33 -92.47 -3.62
N GLU A 471 31.22 -93.60 -4.33
CA GLU A 471 30.71 -93.67 -5.72
C GLU A 471 29.34 -92.98 -5.91
N ILE A 472 28.48 -92.99 -4.88
CA ILE A 472 27.12 -92.45 -4.92
C ILE A 472 27.12 -90.92 -4.75
N LYS A 473 28.09 -90.34 -4.02
CA LYS A 473 28.12 -88.89 -3.73
C LYS A 473 28.38 -88.03 -4.96
N GLU A 474 29.21 -88.51 -5.88
CA GLU A 474 29.66 -87.71 -7.03
C GLU A 474 28.55 -87.51 -8.06
N ARG A 475 27.74 -88.55 -8.32
CA ARG A 475 26.59 -88.49 -9.24
C ARG A 475 25.56 -87.45 -8.81
N LEU A 476 25.25 -87.38 -7.51
CA LEU A 476 24.29 -86.41 -6.95
C LEU A 476 24.73 -84.95 -7.19
N LYS A 477 26.04 -84.68 -7.24
CA LYS A 477 26.58 -83.32 -7.41
C LYS A 477 26.36 -82.76 -8.81
N MET A 478 26.30 -83.61 -9.84
CA MET A 478 26.11 -83.16 -11.23
C MET A 478 24.69 -82.68 -11.50
N SER A 479 23.67 -83.47 -11.14
CA SER A 479 22.25 -83.14 -11.40
C SER A 479 21.75 -81.91 -10.65
N LEU A 480 22.42 -81.51 -9.56
CA LEU A 480 22.12 -80.26 -8.86
C LEU A 480 22.51 -79.01 -9.68
N ASN A 481 23.60 -79.07 -10.45
CA ASN A 481 24.07 -77.93 -11.25
C ASN A 481 23.13 -77.64 -12.44
N GLU A 482 22.59 -78.68 -13.08
CA GLU A 482 21.68 -78.56 -14.24
C GLU A 482 20.36 -77.87 -13.87
N LEU A 483 19.80 -78.19 -12.69
CA LEU A 483 18.60 -77.56 -12.16
C LEU A 483 18.77 -76.06 -11.88
N GLU A 484 19.97 -75.65 -11.46
CA GLU A 484 20.27 -74.26 -11.12
C GLU A 484 20.36 -73.37 -12.37
N ILE A 485 20.93 -73.90 -13.46
CA ILE A 485 21.00 -73.21 -14.77
C ILE A 485 19.60 -72.98 -15.34
N LEU A 486 18.73 -74.00 -15.30
CA LEU A 486 17.36 -73.89 -15.82
C LEU A 486 16.52 -72.87 -15.04
N ARG A 487 16.67 -72.81 -13.70
CA ARG A 487 16.02 -71.79 -12.85
C ARG A 487 16.44 -70.37 -13.22
N SER A 488 17.75 -70.15 -13.42
CA SER A 488 18.29 -68.84 -13.80
C SER A 488 17.70 -68.33 -15.13
N SER A 489 17.57 -69.22 -16.12
CA SER A 489 16.96 -68.92 -17.41
C SER A 489 15.50 -68.48 -17.29
N ALA A 490 14.68 -69.21 -16.54
CA ALA A 490 13.26 -68.88 -16.33
C ALA A 490 13.07 -67.50 -15.69
N VAL A 491 13.80 -67.21 -14.61
CA VAL A 491 13.77 -65.90 -13.92
C VAL A 491 14.18 -64.75 -14.84
N SER A 492 15.05 -64.99 -15.83
CA SER A 492 15.42 -63.98 -16.81
C SER A 492 14.32 -63.66 -17.83
N GLN A 493 13.37 -64.57 -18.12
CA GLN A 493 12.26 -64.32 -19.05
C GLN A 493 11.08 -63.65 -18.34
N GLU A 494 10.76 -64.07 -17.11
CA GLU A 494 9.77 -63.45 -16.22
C GLU A 494 9.95 -61.92 -16.14
N ARG A 495 11.19 -61.49 -15.87
CA ARG A 495 11.58 -60.07 -15.79
C ARG A 495 11.35 -59.30 -17.10
N LYS A 496 11.45 -59.93 -18.28
CA LYS A 496 11.20 -59.26 -19.57
C LYS A 496 9.71 -59.04 -19.80
N LEU A 497 8.89 -60.04 -19.48
CA LEU A 497 7.43 -59.95 -19.58
C LEU A 497 6.87 -58.87 -18.64
N GLN A 498 7.30 -58.87 -17.37
CA GLN A 498 6.90 -57.88 -16.38
C GLN A 498 7.25 -56.44 -16.82
N ASN A 499 8.44 -56.24 -17.38
CA ASN A 499 8.87 -54.94 -17.93
C ASN A 499 8.04 -54.49 -19.14
N ALA A 500 7.52 -55.41 -19.95
CA ALA A 500 6.63 -55.07 -21.07
C ALA A 500 5.24 -54.65 -20.58
N MET A 501 4.67 -55.38 -19.62
CA MET A 501 3.37 -55.08 -19.02
C MET A 501 3.36 -53.70 -18.32
N LEU A 502 4.41 -53.38 -17.55
CA LEU A 502 4.55 -52.09 -16.88
C LEU A 502 4.62 -50.92 -17.88
N LYS A 503 5.31 -51.09 -19.02
CA LYS A 503 5.35 -50.08 -20.10
C LYS A 503 3.97 -49.88 -20.74
N HIS A 504 3.21 -50.95 -20.97
CA HIS A 504 1.86 -50.84 -21.53
C HIS A 504 0.91 -50.11 -20.58
N SER A 505 0.90 -50.47 -19.30
CA SER A 505 0.09 -49.80 -18.26
C SER A 505 0.39 -48.29 -18.17
N ASN A 506 1.67 -47.91 -18.13
CA ASN A 506 2.08 -46.51 -18.12
C ASN A 506 1.59 -45.74 -19.36
N ASN A 507 1.68 -46.35 -20.55
CA ASN A 507 1.20 -45.71 -21.79
C ASN A 507 -0.32 -45.52 -21.84
N VAL A 508 -1.11 -46.31 -21.09
CA VAL A 508 -2.56 -46.10 -20.94
C VAL A 508 -2.84 -44.91 -20.03
N THR A 509 -2.24 -44.86 -18.83
CA THR A 509 -2.46 -43.75 -17.89
C THR A 509 -1.98 -42.41 -18.43
N ILE A 510 -0.90 -42.39 -19.23
CA ILE A 510 -0.45 -41.19 -19.97
C ILE A 510 -1.55 -40.72 -20.94
N ARG A 511 -2.14 -41.62 -21.74
CA ARG A 511 -3.20 -41.28 -22.69
C ARG A 511 -4.44 -40.71 -22.00
N GLU A 512 -4.86 -41.33 -20.89
CA GLU A 512 -5.99 -40.89 -20.09
C GLU A 512 -5.73 -39.51 -19.45
N SER A 513 -4.51 -39.25 -18.99
CA SER A 513 -4.13 -37.92 -18.48
C SER A 513 -4.19 -36.85 -19.56
N MET A 514 -3.65 -37.12 -20.75
CA MET A 514 -3.70 -36.21 -21.91
C MET A 514 -5.13 -35.94 -22.36
N GLN A 515 -6.00 -36.94 -22.38
CA GLN A 515 -7.40 -36.79 -22.77
C GLN A 515 -8.19 -35.96 -21.74
N ASN A 516 -7.93 -36.14 -20.44
CA ASN A 516 -8.50 -35.30 -19.39
C ASN A 516 -8.01 -33.84 -19.49
N ASP A 517 -6.74 -33.60 -19.79
CA ASP A 517 -6.21 -32.24 -19.93
C ASP A 517 -6.75 -31.55 -21.22
N VAL A 518 -6.98 -32.29 -22.31
CA VAL A 518 -7.73 -31.78 -23.49
C VAL A 518 -9.16 -31.36 -23.11
N CYS A 519 -9.87 -32.16 -22.32
CA CYS A 519 -11.21 -31.78 -21.82
C CYS A 519 -11.17 -30.51 -20.96
N LYS A 520 -10.21 -30.38 -20.02
CA LYS A 520 -10.02 -29.16 -19.21
C LYS A 520 -9.73 -27.93 -20.06
N ILE A 521 -8.85 -28.05 -21.05
CA ILE A 521 -8.50 -26.97 -21.98
C ILE A 521 -9.75 -26.55 -22.77
N THR A 522 -10.55 -27.51 -23.22
CA THR A 522 -11.78 -27.25 -23.98
C THR A 522 -12.82 -26.50 -23.14
N ALA A 523 -13.01 -26.90 -21.87
CA ALA A 523 -13.88 -26.20 -20.92
C ALA A 523 -13.43 -24.76 -20.65
N LYS A 524 -12.13 -24.54 -20.37
CA LYS A 524 -11.56 -23.19 -20.23
C LYS A 524 -11.72 -22.33 -21.49
N LEU A 525 -11.57 -22.92 -22.67
CA LEU A 525 -11.70 -22.19 -23.95
C LEU A 525 -13.16 -21.76 -24.16
N GLN A 526 -14.13 -22.57 -23.74
CA GLN A 526 -15.55 -22.22 -23.74
C GLN A 526 -15.86 -21.11 -22.72
N GLU A 527 -15.40 -21.23 -21.47
CA GLU A 527 -15.55 -20.18 -20.43
C GLU A 527 -14.97 -18.82 -20.90
N MET A 528 -13.83 -18.84 -21.60
CA MET A 528 -13.21 -17.63 -22.15
C MET A 528 -13.94 -17.06 -23.38
N LYS A 529 -14.69 -17.87 -24.14
CA LYS A 529 -15.62 -17.37 -25.19
C LYS A 529 -16.83 -16.68 -24.55
N GLU A 530 -17.45 -17.31 -23.56
CA GLU A 530 -18.61 -16.76 -22.84
C GLU A 530 -18.25 -15.43 -22.16
N LYS A 531 -17.07 -15.33 -21.55
CA LYS A 531 -16.54 -14.05 -21.04
C LYS A 531 -16.30 -13.02 -22.14
N LYS A 532 -15.79 -13.42 -23.32
CA LYS A 532 -15.64 -12.51 -24.47
C LYS A 532 -17.00 -12.01 -24.97
N GLU A 533 -18.02 -12.87 -25.04
CA GLU A 533 -19.37 -12.50 -25.51
C GLU A 533 -20.10 -11.60 -24.49
N ALA A 534 -19.91 -11.84 -23.19
CA ALA A 534 -20.37 -10.95 -22.12
C ALA A 534 -19.65 -9.57 -22.17
N GLN A 535 -18.36 -9.55 -22.48
CA GLN A 535 -17.60 -8.30 -22.68
C GLN A 535 -18.02 -7.57 -23.95
N LEU A 536 -18.26 -8.29 -25.06
CA LEU A 536 -18.75 -7.72 -26.33
C LEU A 536 -20.11 -7.06 -26.13
N THR A 537 -21.08 -7.78 -25.55
CA THR A 537 -22.42 -7.23 -25.27
C THR A 537 -22.40 -6.09 -24.24
N SER A 538 -21.41 -6.04 -23.34
CA SER A 538 -21.18 -4.86 -22.49
C SER A 538 -20.57 -3.69 -23.27
N MET A 539 -19.67 -3.94 -24.22
CA MET A 539 -19.09 -2.93 -25.10
C MET A 539 -20.16 -2.34 -26.03
N ASP A 540 -21.04 -3.17 -26.61
CA ASP A 540 -22.16 -2.72 -27.45
C ASP A 540 -23.13 -1.81 -26.69
N ARG A 541 -23.41 -2.11 -25.41
CA ARG A 541 -24.20 -1.24 -24.52
C ARG A 541 -23.51 0.09 -24.24
N LEU A 542 -22.20 0.09 -23.98
CA LEU A 542 -21.42 1.31 -23.74
C LEU A 542 -21.30 2.16 -25.00
N ALA A 543 -21.07 1.54 -26.17
CA ALA A 543 -21.10 2.22 -27.46
C ALA A 543 -22.47 2.86 -27.73
N SER A 544 -23.56 2.12 -27.48
CA SER A 544 -24.92 2.65 -27.62
C SER A 544 -25.19 3.85 -26.71
N MET A 545 -24.69 3.80 -25.46
CA MET A 545 -24.77 4.91 -24.51
C MET A 545 -23.93 6.12 -24.96
N ILE A 546 -22.74 5.90 -25.52
CA ILE A 546 -21.90 6.95 -26.10
C ILE A 546 -22.64 7.63 -27.26
N THR A 547 -23.20 6.86 -28.21
CA THR A 547 -23.97 7.42 -29.33
C THR A 547 -25.14 8.30 -28.85
N VAL A 548 -25.88 7.87 -27.81
CA VAL A 548 -26.97 8.69 -27.23
C VAL A 548 -26.42 10.00 -26.61
N ILE A 549 -25.30 9.94 -25.89
CA ILE A 549 -24.65 11.12 -25.31
C ILE A 549 -24.11 12.06 -26.41
N GLU A 550 -23.59 11.52 -27.51
CA GLU A 550 -23.16 12.29 -28.68
C GLU A 550 -24.34 12.97 -29.38
N GLU A 551 -25.47 12.27 -29.57
CA GLU A 551 -26.71 12.87 -30.07
C GLU A 551 -27.22 13.99 -29.14
N GLU A 552 -27.22 13.79 -27.82
CA GLU A 552 -27.58 14.82 -26.85
C GLU A 552 -26.63 16.03 -26.91
N MET A 553 -25.31 15.81 -27.04
CA MET A 553 -24.34 16.89 -27.24
C MET A 553 -24.57 17.66 -28.55
N VAL A 554 -24.90 16.97 -29.65
CA VAL A 554 -25.23 17.60 -30.93
C VAL A 554 -26.54 18.39 -30.83
N GLN A 555 -27.55 17.87 -30.13
CA GLN A 555 -28.78 18.61 -29.83
C GLN A 555 -28.51 19.84 -28.96
N LEU A 556 -27.63 19.74 -27.96
CA LEU A 556 -27.25 20.85 -27.07
C LEU A 556 -26.50 21.94 -27.84
N ARG A 557 -25.55 21.58 -28.71
CA ARG A 557 -24.88 22.52 -29.64
C ARG A 557 -25.89 23.24 -30.53
N LYS A 558 -26.84 22.53 -31.16
CA LYS A 558 -27.92 23.12 -31.97
C LYS A 558 -28.87 24.02 -31.17
N LYS A 559 -29.11 23.73 -29.89
CA LYS A 559 -29.88 24.59 -28.97
C LYS A 559 -29.11 25.89 -28.65
N TYR A 560 -27.81 25.78 -28.37
CA TYR A 560 -26.93 26.92 -28.09
C TYR A 560 -26.76 27.84 -29.31
N GLU A 561 -26.49 27.26 -30.49
CA GLU A 561 -26.37 27.98 -31.76
C GLU A 561 -27.64 28.82 -32.06
N LYS A 562 -28.82 28.22 -31.92
CA LYS A 562 -30.11 28.93 -32.06
C LYS A 562 -30.31 30.03 -31.02
N ALA A 563 -29.77 29.89 -29.80
CA ALA A 563 -29.82 30.94 -28.79
C ALA A 563 -28.88 32.11 -29.14
N VAL A 564 -27.69 31.81 -29.69
CA VAL A 564 -26.75 32.83 -30.20
C VAL A 564 -27.32 33.55 -31.43
N GLN A 565 -27.96 32.83 -32.35
CA GLN A 565 -28.67 33.41 -33.51
C GLN A 565 -29.74 34.41 -33.05
N ARG A 566 -30.68 33.99 -32.18
CA ARG A 566 -31.71 34.89 -31.61
C ARG A 566 -31.12 36.10 -30.88
N ARG A 567 -30.03 35.92 -30.13
CA ARG A 567 -29.34 37.02 -29.45
C ARG A 567 -28.77 38.02 -30.46
N ASN A 568 -28.17 37.53 -31.55
CA ASN A 568 -27.61 38.37 -32.60
C ASN A 568 -28.72 39.09 -33.39
N GLU A 569 -29.81 38.39 -33.74
CA GLU A 569 -31.03 38.96 -34.34
C GLU A 569 -31.61 40.08 -33.45
N SER A 570 -31.75 39.84 -32.15
CA SER A 570 -32.21 40.84 -31.17
C SER A 570 -31.24 42.02 -31.04
N GLY A 571 -29.93 41.78 -31.20
CA GLY A 571 -28.91 42.82 -31.20
C GLY A 571 -28.97 43.70 -32.45
N VAL A 572 -29.22 43.12 -33.63
CA VAL A 572 -29.46 43.88 -34.87
C VAL A 572 -30.73 44.72 -34.72
N GLN A 573 -31.83 44.15 -34.24
CA GLN A 573 -33.07 44.90 -33.98
C GLN A 573 -32.91 46.02 -32.94
N LEU A 574 -31.99 45.87 -31.98
CA LEU A 574 -31.65 46.93 -31.03
C LEU A 574 -30.87 48.06 -31.71
N ILE A 575 -29.90 47.74 -32.58
CA ILE A 575 -29.16 48.73 -33.37
C ILE A 575 -30.10 49.48 -34.33
N GLU A 576 -30.97 48.76 -35.05
CA GLU A 576 -32.02 49.37 -35.89
C GLU A 576 -32.93 50.33 -35.10
N ARG A 577 -33.28 49.97 -33.85
CA ARG A 577 -34.05 50.83 -32.93
C ARG A 577 -33.25 52.04 -32.43
N GLU A 578 -31.96 51.88 -32.16
CA GLU A 578 -31.08 52.99 -31.77
C GLU A 578 -30.83 53.96 -32.94
N GLU A 579 -30.72 53.46 -34.17
CA GLU A 579 -30.69 54.25 -35.40
C GLU A 579 -32.02 55.00 -35.64
N GLU A 580 -33.17 54.32 -35.52
CA GLU A 580 -34.50 54.97 -35.54
C GLU A 580 -34.55 56.12 -34.52
N VAL A 581 -34.11 55.89 -33.27
CA VAL A 581 -34.08 56.90 -32.20
C VAL A 581 -33.12 58.06 -32.50
N CYS A 582 -31.93 57.80 -33.06
CA CYS A 582 -31.00 58.86 -33.49
C CYS A 582 -31.63 59.74 -34.59
N ILE A 583 -32.27 59.11 -35.59
CA ILE A 583 -33.00 59.82 -36.66
C ILE A 583 -34.16 60.65 -36.08
N PHE A 584 -34.85 60.17 -35.03
CA PHE A 584 -35.87 60.97 -34.33
C PHE A 584 -35.27 62.15 -33.55
N TYR A 585 -34.12 61.98 -32.88
CA TYR A 585 -33.44 63.10 -32.21
C TYR A 585 -32.95 64.17 -33.19
N GLU A 586 -32.40 63.80 -34.35
CA GLU A 586 -32.03 64.77 -35.39
C GLU A 586 -33.26 65.50 -35.95
N LYS A 587 -34.35 64.79 -36.24
CA LYS A 587 -35.62 65.40 -36.66
C LYS A 587 -36.19 66.36 -35.61
N MET A 588 -36.14 66.00 -34.33
CA MET A 588 -36.57 66.85 -33.23
C MET A 588 -35.71 68.12 -33.16
N ASN A 589 -34.38 67.99 -33.20
CA ASN A 589 -33.44 69.11 -33.18
C ASN A 589 -33.60 70.05 -34.40
N ILE A 590 -33.93 69.50 -35.58
CA ILE A 590 -34.31 70.29 -36.76
C ILE A 590 -35.65 71.01 -36.53
N GLN A 591 -36.66 70.34 -35.96
CA GLN A 591 -37.95 70.96 -35.64
C GLN A 591 -37.82 72.05 -34.57
N ASP A 592 -37.01 71.86 -33.53
CA ASP A 592 -36.75 72.88 -32.50
C ASP A 592 -36.03 74.10 -33.07
N LYS A 593 -35.09 73.92 -34.02
CA LYS A 593 -34.45 75.03 -34.74
C LYS A 593 -35.44 75.78 -35.64
N VAL A 594 -36.31 75.06 -36.35
CA VAL A 594 -37.37 75.66 -37.18
C VAL A 594 -38.37 76.42 -36.31
N LYS A 595 -38.79 75.83 -35.18
CA LYS A 595 -39.67 76.47 -34.21
C LYS A 595 -39.02 77.72 -33.61
N LEU A 596 -37.78 77.66 -33.15
CA LEU A 596 -37.09 78.81 -32.56
C LEU A 596 -36.88 79.95 -33.59
N HIS A 597 -36.67 79.61 -34.86
CA HIS A 597 -36.70 80.60 -35.96
C HIS A 597 -38.10 81.22 -36.13
N GLN A 598 -39.18 80.42 -36.10
CA GLN A 598 -40.56 80.89 -36.20
C GLN A 598 -40.97 81.74 -34.98
N ASP A 599 -40.56 81.36 -33.75
CA ASP A 599 -40.79 82.13 -32.52
C ASP A 599 -40.11 83.52 -32.61
N ILE A 600 -38.91 83.60 -33.21
CA ILE A 600 -38.23 84.87 -33.50
C ILE A 600 -38.99 85.69 -34.56
N GLU A 601 -39.47 85.08 -35.65
CA GLU A 601 -40.27 85.78 -36.66
C GLU A 601 -41.61 86.30 -36.09
N ILE A 602 -42.27 85.51 -35.23
CA ILE A 602 -43.46 85.90 -34.49
C ILE A 602 -43.15 87.09 -33.58
N HIS A 603 -42.08 87.05 -32.78
CA HIS A 603 -41.70 88.18 -31.93
C HIS A 603 -41.41 89.45 -32.75
N ILE A 604 -40.79 89.33 -33.92
CA ILE A 604 -40.58 90.46 -34.85
C ILE A 604 -41.92 91.00 -35.40
N LEU A 605 -42.91 90.14 -35.64
CA LEU A 605 -44.26 90.55 -36.06
C LEU A 605 -45.06 91.17 -34.91
N GLU A 606 -44.92 90.66 -33.68
CA GLU A 606 -45.54 91.22 -32.48
C GLU A 606 -44.99 92.61 -32.13
N GLU A 607 -43.67 92.81 -32.23
CA GLU A 607 -43.02 94.12 -32.13
C GLU A 607 -43.56 95.10 -33.20
N LYS A 608 -43.68 94.67 -34.46
CA LYS A 608 -44.31 95.48 -35.53
C LYS A 608 -45.77 95.82 -35.20
N ILE A 609 -46.55 94.87 -34.70
CA ILE A 609 -47.94 95.09 -34.28
C ILE A 609 -48.03 96.05 -33.08
N ARG A 610 -47.13 95.93 -32.10
CA ARG A 610 -47.02 96.82 -30.93
C ARG A 610 -46.68 98.25 -31.35
N PHE A 611 -45.73 98.42 -32.26
CA PHE A 611 -45.37 99.71 -32.85
C PHE A 611 -46.52 100.34 -33.66
N LEU A 612 -47.26 99.53 -34.43
CA LEU A 612 -48.45 99.99 -35.14
C LEU A 612 -49.59 100.37 -34.17
N LYS A 613 -49.83 99.60 -33.10
CA LYS A 613 -50.78 99.95 -32.03
C LYS A 613 -50.42 101.28 -31.36
N LEU A 614 -49.14 101.54 -31.08
CA LEU A 614 -48.65 102.82 -30.55
C LEU A 614 -48.90 103.98 -31.53
N LYS A 615 -48.62 103.79 -32.83
CA LYS A 615 -48.93 104.80 -33.87
C LYS A 615 -50.43 105.09 -33.98
N VAL A 616 -51.28 104.08 -33.87
CA VAL A 616 -52.75 104.23 -33.86
C VAL A 616 -53.20 105.00 -32.62
N ALA A 617 -52.69 104.66 -31.43
CA ALA A 617 -53.03 105.36 -30.19
C ALA A 617 -52.62 106.83 -30.21
N GLU A 618 -51.43 107.17 -30.70
CA GLU A 618 -50.99 108.56 -30.84
C GLU A 618 -51.82 109.31 -31.91
N LYS A 619 -52.23 108.66 -33.00
CA LYS A 619 -53.17 109.28 -33.96
C LYS A 619 -54.57 109.49 -33.38
N GLN A 620 -55.07 108.57 -32.56
CA GLN A 620 -56.33 108.73 -31.82
C GLN A 620 -56.24 109.87 -30.80
N ARG A 621 -55.10 110.03 -30.10
CA ARG A 621 -54.82 111.18 -29.23
C ARG A 621 -54.83 112.50 -30.01
N GLN A 622 -54.16 112.56 -31.16
CA GLN A 622 -54.14 113.75 -32.03
C GLN A 622 -55.55 114.13 -32.51
N ILE A 623 -56.37 113.14 -32.87
CA ILE A 623 -57.80 113.34 -33.20
C ILE A 623 -58.57 113.88 -31.99
N CYS A 624 -58.40 113.31 -30.80
CA CYS A 624 -59.09 113.76 -29.58
C CYS A 624 -58.71 115.21 -29.19
N VAL A 625 -57.43 115.58 -29.29
CA VAL A 625 -56.98 116.96 -29.07
C VAL A 625 -57.61 117.91 -30.09
N THR A 626 -57.61 117.52 -31.37
CA THR A 626 -58.22 118.32 -32.45
C THR A 626 -59.73 118.50 -32.22
N GLN A 627 -60.44 117.43 -31.83
CA GLN A 627 -61.87 117.47 -31.48
C GLN A 627 -62.17 118.39 -30.29
N LYS A 628 -61.29 118.46 -29.28
CA LYS A 628 -61.42 119.41 -28.15
C LYS A 628 -61.16 120.87 -28.55
N LEU A 629 -60.35 121.11 -29.57
CA LEU A 629 -60.09 122.45 -30.11
C LEU A 629 -61.21 122.96 -31.03
N VAL A 630 -62.00 122.08 -31.67
CA VAL A 630 -63.09 122.48 -32.58
C VAL A 630 -64.17 123.36 -31.90
N PRO A 631 -64.68 123.08 -30.68
CA PRO A 631 -65.58 123.97 -29.97
C PRO A 631 -64.97 125.36 -29.67
N ILE A 632 -63.69 125.40 -29.31
CA ILE A 632 -62.96 126.65 -29.03
C ILE A 632 -62.79 127.45 -30.32
N LYS A 633 -62.48 126.80 -31.45
CA LYS A 633 -62.48 127.49 -32.74
C LYS A 633 -63.88 128.03 -33.06
N LYS A 634 -64.95 127.24 -32.89
CA LYS A 634 -66.33 127.69 -33.17
C LYS A 634 -66.75 128.87 -32.29
N SER A 635 -66.35 128.93 -31.03
CA SER A 635 -66.63 130.10 -30.17
C SER A 635 -65.77 131.31 -30.55
N LEU A 636 -64.52 131.12 -30.98
CA LEU A 636 -63.68 132.19 -31.54
C LEU A 636 -64.22 132.70 -32.88
N ASP A 637 -64.68 131.83 -33.79
CA ASP A 637 -65.30 132.19 -35.07
C ASP A 637 -66.61 132.98 -34.82
N ALA A 638 -67.42 132.58 -33.83
CA ALA A 638 -68.63 133.30 -33.44
C ALA A 638 -68.32 134.66 -32.77
N ASN A 639 -67.33 134.71 -31.87
CA ASN A 639 -66.86 135.96 -31.28
C ASN A 639 -66.26 136.89 -32.33
N LEU A 640 -65.55 136.36 -33.33
CA LEU A 640 -65.03 137.12 -34.46
C LEU A 640 -66.17 137.68 -35.30
N ALA A 641 -67.24 136.92 -35.56
CA ALA A 641 -68.44 137.44 -36.23
C ALA A 641 -69.12 138.57 -35.42
N VAL A 642 -69.23 138.43 -34.09
CA VAL A 642 -69.73 139.51 -33.21
C VAL A 642 -68.82 140.73 -33.25
N VAL A 643 -67.49 140.55 -33.19
CA VAL A 643 -66.51 141.63 -33.32
C VAL A 643 -66.52 142.23 -34.72
N GLN A 644 -66.83 141.49 -35.78
CA GLN A 644 -66.99 142.00 -37.15
C GLN A 644 -68.23 142.91 -37.26
N ILE A 645 -69.33 142.56 -36.58
CA ILE A 645 -70.56 143.36 -36.49
C ILE A 645 -70.34 144.60 -35.62
N GLN A 646 -69.64 144.47 -34.49
CA GLN A 646 -69.23 145.61 -33.67
C GLN A 646 -68.23 146.50 -34.42
N PHE A 647 -67.35 145.92 -35.25
CA PHE A 647 -66.40 146.65 -36.07
C PHE A 647 -67.09 147.39 -37.23
N SER A 648 -68.14 146.85 -37.86
CA SER A 648 -68.90 147.63 -38.86
C SER A 648 -69.68 148.77 -38.20
N GLN A 649 -70.35 148.51 -37.07
CA GLN A 649 -70.99 149.56 -36.26
C GLN A 649 -69.98 150.63 -35.79
N CYS A 650 -68.78 150.22 -35.39
CA CYS A 650 -67.70 151.13 -35.05
C CYS A 650 -67.11 151.81 -36.28
N ALA A 651 -67.06 151.19 -37.47
CA ALA A 651 -66.56 151.80 -38.70
C ALA A 651 -67.50 152.89 -39.21
N ASP A 652 -68.81 152.72 -39.10
CA ASP A 652 -69.78 153.77 -39.44
C ASP A 652 -69.75 154.91 -38.39
N ARG A 653 -69.55 154.56 -37.11
CA ARG A 653 -69.30 155.54 -36.04
C ARG A 653 -67.93 156.23 -36.16
N ILE A 654 -66.94 155.57 -36.73
CA ILE A 654 -65.62 156.11 -37.07
C ILE A 654 -65.75 157.03 -38.28
N LYS A 655 -66.48 156.72 -39.35
CA LYS A 655 -66.77 157.68 -40.43
C LYS A 655 -67.47 158.95 -39.94
N ALA A 656 -68.33 158.83 -38.92
CA ALA A 656 -68.94 159.99 -38.26
C ALA A 656 -67.91 160.80 -37.43
N LEU A 657 -66.94 160.13 -36.80
CA LEU A 657 -65.89 160.73 -35.98
C LEU A 657 -64.65 161.19 -36.78
N GLU A 658 -64.36 160.64 -37.95
CA GLU A 658 -63.29 161.06 -38.87
C GLU A 658 -63.57 162.47 -39.42
N LYS A 659 -64.85 162.82 -39.60
CA LYS A 659 -65.28 164.21 -39.83
C LYS A 659 -65.04 165.16 -38.64
N CYS A 660 -64.78 164.62 -37.45
CA CYS A 660 -64.52 165.38 -36.22
C CYS A 660 -63.05 165.31 -35.76
N PHE A 661 -62.28 164.31 -36.20
CA PHE A 661 -60.86 164.08 -35.86
C PHE A 661 -59.89 164.64 -36.91
N VAL A 662 -60.27 165.72 -37.58
CA VAL A 662 -59.36 166.50 -38.44
C VAL A 662 -58.41 167.34 -37.56
N ASN A 663 -57.44 166.64 -36.97
CA ASN A 663 -56.05 167.03 -36.66
C ASN A 663 -55.54 166.24 -35.42
N PRO A 664 -54.43 165.49 -35.52
CA PRO A 664 -53.89 164.69 -34.43
C PRO A 664 -52.78 165.42 -33.65
N ASP A 665 -52.64 165.15 -32.35
CA ASP A 665 -51.39 165.46 -31.64
C ASP A 665 -51.08 164.46 -30.51
N CYS A 666 -49.78 164.28 -30.28
CA CYS A 666 -49.09 163.58 -29.19
C CYS A 666 -49.19 162.05 -29.05
N GLN A 667 -48.03 161.45 -28.78
CA GLN A 667 -47.77 160.00 -28.68
C GLN A 667 -47.26 159.63 -27.28
N GLY A 668 -47.66 158.47 -26.73
CA GLY A 668 -47.05 157.91 -25.51
C GLY A 668 -47.67 156.58 -25.09
N ARG A 669 -47.11 155.41 -25.45
CA ARG A 669 -45.92 154.72 -24.88
C ARG A 669 -46.19 154.04 -23.51
N VAL A 670 -46.23 152.70 -23.56
CA VAL A 670 -46.50 151.75 -22.46
C VAL A 670 -45.19 151.32 -21.74
N ARG A 671 -45.28 150.70 -20.55
CA ARG A 671 -44.15 150.23 -19.70
C ARG A 671 -44.40 148.83 -19.08
N PHE A 672 -43.35 148.08 -18.74
CA PHE A 672 -43.37 146.69 -18.22
C PHE A 672 -42.66 146.49 -16.85
N ILE A 673 -42.83 145.31 -16.22
CA ILE A 673 -42.40 144.91 -14.83
C ILE A 673 -41.96 143.39 -14.82
N PRO A 674 -41.07 142.89 -13.91
CA PRO A 674 -40.27 141.63 -14.11
C PRO A 674 -40.43 140.45 -13.11
N GLY A 675 -39.71 139.32 -13.36
CA GLY A 675 -39.58 138.09 -12.52
C GLY A 675 -38.28 137.28 -12.82
N LYS A 676 -38.05 136.08 -12.21
CA LYS A 676 -36.81 135.26 -12.33
C LYS A 676 -37.00 133.73 -12.20
N ASP A 677 -36.09 132.94 -12.82
CA ASP A 677 -36.00 131.46 -12.79
C ASP A 677 -34.61 130.92 -12.35
N LEU A 678 -34.47 129.59 -12.22
CA LEU A 678 -33.24 128.83 -11.92
C LEU A 678 -32.55 128.26 -13.18
N THR A 679 -31.27 127.90 -13.12
CA THR A 679 -30.41 127.65 -14.30
C THR A 679 -29.88 126.21 -14.43
N GLU A 680 -29.64 125.79 -15.69
CA GLU A 680 -29.31 124.40 -16.09
C GLU A 680 -28.03 123.84 -15.42
N GLU A 681 -27.04 124.69 -15.14
CA GLU A 681 -25.76 124.26 -14.54
C GLU A 681 -25.90 123.50 -13.21
N GLU A 682 -26.94 123.80 -12.42
CA GLU A 682 -27.15 123.15 -11.12
C GLU A 682 -27.77 121.75 -11.25
N MET A 683 -28.41 121.43 -12.39
CA MET A 683 -28.84 120.06 -12.70
C MET A 683 -27.65 119.21 -13.16
N ILE A 684 -26.84 119.71 -14.08
CA ILE A 684 -25.72 118.98 -14.69
C ILE A 684 -24.74 118.48 -13.61
N LYS A 685 -24.32 119.38 -12.70
CA LYS A 685 -23.37 119.07 -11.60
C LYS A 685 -23.88 117.99 -10.62
N LYS A 686 -25.17 117.67 -10.60
CA LYS A 686 -25.76 116.56 -9.82
C LYS A 686 -25.81 115.23 -10.59
N LEU A 687 -25.85 115.28 -11.92
CA LEU A 687 -25.92 114.12 -12.80
C LEU A 687 -24.54 113.44 -12.85
N ASP A 688 -23.50 114.21 -13.17
CA ASP A 688 -22.09 113.77 -13.24
C ASP A 688 -21.64 113.05 -11.95
N MET A 689 -22.12 113.52 -10.79
CA MET A 689 -21.74 113.00 -9.48
C MET A 689 -22.31 111.59 -9.20
N LEU A 690 -23.43 111.23 -9.82
CA LEU A 690 -24.06 109.92 -9.68
C LEU A 690 -23.42 108.89 -10.62
N GLU A 691 -23.12 109.28 -11.86
CA GLU A 691 -22.41 108.42 -12.82
C GLU A 691 -21.03 108.01 -12.28
N LEU A 692 -20.29 108.95 -11.68
CA LEU A 692 -19.00 108.67 -11.05
C LEU A 692 -19.08 107.69 -9.85
N GLN A 693 -20.23 107.59 -9.18
CA GLN A 693 -20.45 106.61 -8.10
C GLN A 693 -20.82 105.23 -8.63
N LEU A 694 -21.51 105.16 -9.77
CA LEU A 694 -21.95 103.92 -10.40
C LEU A 694 -20.74 103.16 -10.98
N ALA A 695 -19.89 103.82 -11.76
CA ALA A 695 -18.67 103.22 -12.31
C ALA A 695 -17.74 102.62 -11.23
N LYS A 696 -17.59 103.32 -10.08
CA LYS A 696 -16.81 102.87 -8.91
C LYS A 696 -17.42 101.68 -8.14
N LYS A 697 -18.62 101.23 -8.52
CA LYS A 697 -19.25 100.01 -8.01
C LYS A 697 -19.09 98.83 -8.97
N GLU A 698 -19.14 99.09 -10.27
CA GLU A 698 -18.93 98.09 -11.33
C GLU A 698 -17.48 97.57 -11.32
N GLU A 699 -16.50 98.47 -11.24
CA GLU A 699 -15.07 98.15 -11.09
C GLU A 699 -14.82 97.14 -9.95
N LYS A 700 -15.40 97.40 -8.77
CA LYS A 700 -15.25 96.56 -7.56
C LYS A 700 -16.06 95.27 -7.56
N LEU A 701 -16.95 95.11 -8.55
CA LEU A 701 -17.70 93.87 -8.77
C LEU A 701 -16.88 92.95 -9.68
N LEU A 702 -16.31 93.49 -10.76
CA LEU A 702 -15.36 92.80 -11.64
C LEU A 702 -14.12 92.27 -10.90
N GLU A 703 -13.54 93.06 -9.98
CA GLU A 703 -12.46 92.61 -9.08
C GLU A 703 -12.83 91.34 -8.29
N LYS A 704 -14.08 91.26 -7.81
CA LYS A 704 -14.55 90.14 -6.99
C LYS A 704 -14.91 88.92 -7.79
N ASP A 705 -15.49 89.09 -8.97
CA ASP A 705 -15.80 87.98 -9.87
C ASP A 705 -14.52 87.30 -10.37
N PHE A 706 -13.47 88.08 -10.69
CA PHE A 706 -12.15 87.54 -11.04
C PHE A 706 -11.52 86.75 -9.87
N ILE A 707 -11.60 87.26 -8.63
CA ILE A 707 -11.14 86.52 -7.44
C ILE A 707 -11.95 85.23 -7.24
N TYR A 708 -13.28 85.29 -7.40
CA TYR A 708 -14.17 84.14 -7.26
C TYR A 708 -13.86 83.05 -8.30
N GLU A 709 -13.66 83.43 -9.57
CA GLU A 709 -13.30 82.49 -10.63
C GLU A 709 -11.98 81.78 -10.34
N GLN A 710 -10.94 82.53 -9.94
CA GLN A 710 -9.63 81.96 -9.61
C GLN A 710 -9.70 81.03 -8.38
N VAL A 711 -10.46 81.38 -7.35
CA VAL A 711 -10.70 80.51 -6.18
C VAL A 711 -11.50 79.26 -6.58
N SER A 712 -12.47 79.38 -7.48
CA SER A 712 -13.26 78.26 -8.00
C SER A 712 -12.40 77.30 -8.84
N GLN A 713 -11.54 77.82 -9.73
CA GLN A 713 -10.58 77.00 -10.49
C GLN A 713 -9.60 76.25 -9.56
N LEU A 714 -9.03 76.93 -8.57
CA LEU A 714 -8.14 76.29 -7.58
C LEU A 714 -8.89 75.21 -6.77
N THR A 715 -10.11 75.50 -6.32
CA THR A 715 -10.95 74.56 -5.57
C THR A 715 -11.27 73.33 -6.41
N ASN A 716 -11.64 73.49 -7.69
CA ASN A 716 -11.95 72.37 -8.58
C ASN A 716 -10.71 71.53 -8.94
N ARG A 717 -9.53 72.15 -9.08
CA ARG A 717 -8.24 71.44 -9.22
C ARG A 717 -7.87 70.64 -7.95
N LEU A 718 -8.23 71.14 -6.77
CA LEU A 718 -8.08 70.41 -5.49
C LEU A 718 -9.09 69.26 -5.37
N LYS A 719 -10.35 69.49 -5.76
CA LYS A 719 -11.45 68.50 -5.73
C LYS A 719 -11.15 67.29 -6.62
N THR A 720 -10.74 67.54 -7.87
CA THR A 720 -10.36 66.50 -8.84
C THR A 720 -9.16 65.68 -8.37
N LYS A 721 -8.08 66.33 -7.91
CA LYS A 721 -6.93 65.63 -7.28
C LYS A 721 -7.35 64.78 -6.07
N THR A 722 -8.24 65.30 -5.22
CA THR A 722 -8.77 64.56 -4.06
C THR A 722 -9.63 63.36 -4.47
N GLN A 723 -10.40 63.48 -5.56
CA GLN A 723 -11.23 62.37 -6.07
C GLN A 723 -10.40 61.27 -6.73
N ALA A 724 -9.34 61.62 -7.47
CA ALA A 724 -8.36 60.65 -7.97
C ALA A 724 -7.68 59.89 -6.81
N CYS A 725 -7.09 60.63 -5.86
CA CYS A 725 -6.41 60.05 -4.71
C CYS A 725 -7.33 59.16 -3.84
N LYS A 726 -8.64 59.45 -3.78
CA LYS A 726 -9.63 58.56 -3.13
C LYS A 726 -9.80 57.22 -3.85
N MET A 727 -9.76 57.19 -5.18
CA MET A 727 -9.82 55.93 -5.94
C MET A 727 -8.54 55.12 -5.78
N ASP A 728 -7.37 55.77 -5.81
CA ASP A 728 -6.09 55.10 -5.56
C ASP A 728 -6.02 54.51 -4.14
N THR A 729 -6.46 55.27 -3.14
CA THR A 729 -6.54 54.81 -1.74
C THR A 729 -7.52 53.64 -1.58
N LEU A 730 -8.65 53.65 -2.30
CA LEU A 730 -9.64 52.56 -2.29
C LEU A 730 -9.14 51.32 -3.03
N LEU A 731 -8.36 51.48 -4.11
CA LEU A 731 -7.66 50.39 -4.79
C LEU A 731 -6.57 49.78 -3.90
N LEU A 732 -5.81 50.61 -3.19
CA LEU A 732 -4.80 50.17 -2.23
C LEU A 732 -5.45 49.42 -1.06
N ALA A 733 -6.55 49.93 -0.50
CA ALA A 733 -7.31 49.25 0.56
C ALA A 733 -7.90 47.91 0.08
N LYS A 734 -8.43 47.83 -1.15
CA LYS A 734 -8.88 46.56 -1.75
C LYS A 734 -7.73 45.57 -1.94
N LYS A 735 -6.57 46.02 -2.43
CA LYS A 735 -5.36 45.18 -2.55
C LYS A 735 -4.89 44.70 -1.18
N MET A 736 -4.77 45.59 -0.20
CA MET A 736 -4.38 45.28 1.19
C MET A 736 -5.33 44.25 1.82
N ASN A 737 -6.65 44.42 1.71
CA ASN A 737 -7.62 43.44 2.18
C ASN A 737 -7.51 42.10 1.44
N SER A 738 -7.20 42.09 0.14
CA SER A 738 -7.00 40.86 -0.63
C SER A 738 -5.72 40.11 -0.22
N TYR A 739 -4.63 40.83 0.08
CA TYR A 739 -3.41 40.24 0.64
C TYR A 739 -3.66 39.74 2.07
N GLN A 740 -4.35 40.51 2.91
CA GLN A 740 -4.68 40.12 4.28
C GLN A 740 -5.61 38.89 4.31
N LYS A 741 -6.51 38.73 3.32
CA LYS A 741 -7.27 37.49 3.14
C LYS A 741 -6.35 36.34 2.73
N LYS A 742 -5.55 36.49 1.65
CA LYS A 742 -4.60 35.45 1.20
C LYS A 742 -3.65 35.00 2.32
N ILE A 743 -3.16 35.93 3.14
CA ILE A 743 -2.33 35.62 4.31
C ILE A 743 -3.13 34.76 5.29
N LYS A 744 -4.37 35.12 5.66
CA LYS A 744 -5.21 34.30 6.55
C LYS A 744 -5.49 32.91 5.96
N ASP A 745 -5.88 32.84 4.69
CA ASP A 745 -6.16 31.59 3.98
C ASP A 745 -4.92 30.66 4.05
N VAL A 746 -3.73 31.16 3.69
CA VAL A 746 -2.45 30.42 3.79
C VAL A 746 -2.04 30.13 5.24
N THR A 747 -2.35 30.99 6.22
CA THR A 747 -2.07 30.67 7.63
C THR A 747 -2.97 29.53 8.12
N GLN A 748 -4.20 29.44 7.61
CA GLN A 748 -5.16 28.39 7.95
C GLN A 748 -4.79 27.05 7.29
N GLU A 749 -4.34 27.08 6.03
CA GLU A 749 -3.71 25.92 5.35
C GLU A 749 -2.44 25.47 6.09
N MET A 750 -1.57 26.39 6.50
CA MET A 750 -0.37 26.07 7.30
C MET A 750 -0.72 25.48 8.66
N MET A 751 -1.75 25.98 9.36
CA MET A 751 -2.21 25.40 10.63
C MET A 751 -2.82 24.00 10.44
N ALA A 752 -3.54 23.76 9.33
CA ALA A 752 -4.02 22.43 8.99
C ALA A 752 -2.87 21.45 8.71
N LEU A 753 -1.90 21.86 7.89
CA LEU A 753 -0.70 21.05 7.59
C LEU A 753 0.17 20.79 8.83
N VAL A 754 0.31 21.76 9.74
CA VAL A 754 1.02 21.57 11.02
C VAL A 754 0.24 20.62 11.94
N ALA A 755 -1.09 20.71 11.99
CA ALA A 755 -1.93 19.77 12.74
C ALA A 755 -1.80 18.34 12.17
N GLU A 756 -1.92 18.17 10.86
CA GLU A 756 -1.71 16.88 10.19
C GLU A 756 -0.30 16.34 10.43
N LEU A 757 0.75 17.16 10.24
CA LEU A 757 2.13 16.77 10.51
C LEU A 757 2.31 16.31 11.96
N SER A 758 1.76 17.04 12.94
CA SER A 758 1.83 16.66 14.35
C SER A 758 1.10 15.34 14.65
N MET A 759 -0.04 15.09 14.00
CA MET A 759 -0.77 13.83 14.11
C MET A 759 0.00 12.66 13.46
N LYS A 760 0.62 12.88 12.29
CA LYS A 760 1.49 11.88 11.65
C LYS A 760 2.76 11.62 12.45
N GLN A 761 3.35 12.63 13.08
CA GLN A 761 4.50 12.49 13.98
C GLN A 761 4.13 11.69 15.23
N ALA A 762 3.02 12.01 15.89
CA ALA A 762 2.51 11.26 17.05
C ALA A 762 2.26 9.78 16.68
N LEU A 763 1.53 9.52 15.59
CA LEU A 763 1.25 8.17 15.11
C LEU A 763 2.53 7.42 14.68
N THR A 764 3.53 8.11 14.15
CA THR A 764 4.85 7.51 13.85
C THR A 764 5.60 7.14 15.13
N ILE A 765 5.54 7.96 16.17
CA ILE A 765 6.15 7.68 17.49
C ILE A 765 5.43 6.50 18.17
N GLU A 766 4.10 6.42 18.08
CA GLU A 766 3.31 5.29 18.57
C GLU A 766 3.65 4.00 17.83
N LEU A 767 3.70 4.01 16.49
CA LEU A 767 4.13 2.84 15.71
C LEU A 767 5.60 2.44 16.00
N GLN A 768 6.51 3.40 16.15
CA GLN A 768 7.90 3.10 16.57
C GLN A 768 7.98 2.56 18.00
N LYS A 769 7.06 2.93 18.88
CA LYS A 769 6.95 2.34 20.21
C LYS A 769 6.42 0.91 20.11
N GLU A 770 5.32 0.68 19.39
CA GLU A 770 4.75 -0.66 19.22
C GLU A 770 5.75 -1.60 18.54
N VAL A 771 6.46 -1.18 17.48
CA VAL A 771 7.51 -1.99 16.84
C VAL A 771 8.55 -2.44 17.85
N ARG A 772 9.09 -1.55 18.69
CA ARG A 772 10.05 -1.92 19.74
C ARG A 772 9.45 -2.86 20.78
N GLU A 773 8.21 -2.63 21.22
CA GLU A 773 7.51 -3.53 22.14
C GLU A 773 7.28 -4.93 21.52
N LYS A 774 6.99 -5.04 20.21
CA LYS A 774 6.92 -6.33 19.51
C LYS A 774 8.31 -6.96 19.31
N GLU A 775 9.35 -6.18 19.03
CA GLU A 775 10.73 -6.65 18.87
C GLU A 775 11.28 -7.21 20.18
N GLU A 776 11.12 -6.50 21.30
CA GLU A 776 11.46 -7.00 22.65
C GLU A 776 10.65 -8.24 23.03
N PHE A 777 9.36 -8.27 22.69
CA PHE A 777 8.50 -9.45 22.89
C PHE A 777 8.94 -10.66 22.05
N ILE A 778 9.28 -10.45 20.76
CA ILE A 778 9.79 -11.51 19.88
C ILE A 778 11.17 -11.98 20.33
N PHE A 779 12.05 -11.08 20.78
CA PHE A 779 13.36 -11.42 21.35
C PHE A 779 13.21 -12.24 22.64
N SER A 780 12.29 -11.86 23.53
CA SER A 780 11.94 -12.60 24.75
C SER A 780 11.37 -13.99 24.43
N CYS A 781 10.51 -14.11 23.42
CA CYS A 781 9.98 -15.40 22.96
C CYS A 781 11.07 -16.27 22.31
N SER A 782 11.88 -15.71 21.41
CA SER A 782 12.96 -16.42 20.71
C SER A 782 14.02 -16.92 21.70
N SER A 783 14.44 -16.08 22.65
CA SER A 783 15.43 -16.48 23.67
C SER A 783 14.88 -17.52 24.66
N ARG A 784 13.55 -17.67 24.81
CA ARG A 784 12.95 -18.82 25.53
C ARG A 784 12.98 -20.08 24.67
N ILE A 785 12.61 -19.99 23.38
CA ILE A 785 12.61 -21.11 22.43
C ILE A 785 14.04 -21.68 22.27
N GLU A 786 15.05 -20.81 22.11
CA GLU A 786 16.48 -21.18 22.05
C GLU A 786 16.96 -21.91 23.32
N LYS A 787 16.38 -21.58 24.48
CA LYS A 787 16.65 -22.23 25.78
C LYS A 787 15.76 -23.45 26.04
N GLY A 788 14.93 -23.87 25.07
CA GLY A 788 14.01 -24.99 25.21
C GLY A 788 12.85 -24.76 26.20
N LEU A 789 12.60 -23.50 26.59
CA LEU A 789 11.58 -23.15 27.57
C LEU A 789 10.23 -22.85 26.88
N PRO A 790 9.09 -23.24 27.49
CA PRO A 790 7.77 -22.96 26.94
C PRO A 790 7.48 -21.45 26.86
N LEU A 791 6.65 -21.09 25.88
CA LEU A 791 6.15 -19.74 25.66
C LEU A 791 5.29 -19.26 26.84
N ASN A 792 5.10 -17.95 26.95
CA ASN A 792 4.38 -17.35 28.07
C ASN A 792 2.88 -17.71 28.06
N ARG A 793 2.30 -18.00 29.24
CA ARG A 793 0.90 -18.46 29.40
C ARG A 793 -0.17 -17.48 28.91
N GLU A 794 0.19 -16.22 28.70
CA GLU A 794 -0.71 -15.22 28.10
C GLU A 794 -0.87 -15.45 26.60
N ILE A 795 0.20 -15.87 25.91
CA ILE A 795 0.19 -16.21 24.47
C ILE A 795 -0.71 -17.42 24.22
N GLU A 796 -0.65 -18.43 25.09
CA GLU A 796 -1.53 -19.60 25.07
C GLU A 796 -3.01 -19.19 25.23
N LYS A 797 -3.32 -18.29 26.18
CA LYS A 797 -4.68 -17.77 26.40
C LYS A 797 -5.20 -16.95 25.23
N ASP A 798 -4.35 -16.16 24.59
CA ASP A 798 -4.72 -15.30 23.46
C ASP A 798 -4.86 -16.09 22.16
N TRP A 799 -4.02 -17.10 21.93
CA TRP A 799 -4.24 -18.11 20.88
C TRP A 799 -5.59 -18.83 21.06
N LEU A 800 -5.92 -19.19 22.31
CA LEU A 800 -7.23 -19.73 22.68
C LEU A 800 -8.37 -18.67 22.66
N LYS A 801 -8.11 -17.37 22.45
CA LYS A 801 -9.15 -16.40 22.05
C LYS A 801 -9.34 -16.45 20.54
N VAL A 802 -8.26 -16.29 19.77
CA VAL A 802 -8.28 -16.31 18.30
C VAL A 802 -9.03 -17.51 17.76
N LEU A 803 -8.76 -18.73 18.26
CA LEU A 803 -9.49 -19.94 17.84
C LEU A 803 -11.01 -19.86 18.13
N ARG A 804 -11.43 -19.30 19.26
CA ARG A 804 -12.87 -19.11 19.58
C ARG A 804 -13.49 -17.98 18.75
N ASP A 805 -12.73 -16.94 18.45
CA ASP A 805 -13.19 -15.83 17.62
C ASP A 805 -13.33 -16.28 16.15
N GLU A 806 -12.44 -17.15 15.66
CA GLU A 806 -12.55 -17.85 14.37
C GLU A 806 -13.76 -18.79 14.33
N GLU A 807 -13.98 -19.61 15.37
CA GLU A 807 -15.17 -20.47 15.51
C GLU A 807 -16.47 -19.63 15.51
N MET A 808 -16.51 -18.53 16.28
CA MET A 808 -17.65 -17.61 16.33
C MET A 808 -17.89 -16.90 15.00
N TYR A 809 -16.83 -16.49 14.28
CA TYR A 809 -16.96 -15.85 12.97
C TYR A 809 -17.45 -16.85 11.91
N ALA A 810 -16.92 -18.08 11.93
CA ALA A 810 -17.41 -19.17 11.09
C ALA A 810 -18.90 -19.46 11.36
N PHE A 811 -19.30 -19.53 12.63
CA PHE A 811 -20.72 -19.70 13.01
C PHE A 811 -21.59 -18.55 12.51
N ALA A 812 -21.17 -17.30 12.70
CA ALA A 812 -21.92 -16.12 12.26
C ALA A 812 -22.01 -16.00 10.73
N THR A 813 -21.00 -16.43 9.98
CA THR A 813 -21.09 -16.53 8.51
C THR A 813 -22.02 -17.66 8.06
N ALA A 814 -21.98 -18.83 8.71
CA ALA A 814 -22.91 -19.92 8.43
C ALA A 814 -24.37 -19.52 8.73
N GLU A 815 -24.60 -18.84 9.85
CA GLU A 815 -25.90 -18.28 10.25
C GLU A 815 -26.40 -17.27 9.21
N LYS A 816 -25.59 -16.29 8.79
CA LYS A 816 -25.95 -15.36 7.71
C LYS A 816 -26.24 -16.04 6.37
N THR A 817 -25.48 -17.06 5.97
CA THR A 817 -25.79 -17.82 4.74
C THR A 817 -27.11 -18.58 4.87
N ARG A 818 -27.46 -19.03 6.08
CA ARG A 818 -28.74 -19.68 6.36
C ARG A 818 -29.89 -18.67 6.33
N GLU A 819 -29.74 -17.51 6.95
CA GLU A 819 -30.70 -16.40 6.85
C GLU A 819 -30.97 -16.00 5.39
N TYR A 820 -29.93 -15.93 4.56
CA TYR A 820 -30.06 -15.57 3.15
C TYR A 820 -30.90 -16.60 2.37
N ILE A 821 -30.62 -17.89 2.55
CA ILE A 821 -31.41 -18.98 1.95
C ILE A 821 -32.87 -18.94 2.47
N ASP A 822 -33.07 -18.66 3.76
CA ASP A 822 -34.39 -18.49 4.35
C ASP A 822 -35.14 -17.28 3.75
N THR A 823 -34.45 -16.17 3.42
CA THR A 823 -35.08 -15.01 2.77
C THR A 823 -35.52 -15.30 1.34
N ASP A 824 -34.74 -16.05 0.55
CA ASP A 824 -35.13 -16.46 -0.80
C ASP A 824 -36.38 -17.36 -0.75
N TYR A 825 -36.45 -18.32 0.19
CA TYR A 825 -37.64 -19.15 0.41
C TYR A 825 -38.88 -18.38 0.92
N ARG A 826 -38.68 -17.20 1.50
CA ARG A 826 -39.74 -16.32 2.04
C ARG A 826 -40.27 -15.31 1.01
N GLN A 827 -39.63 -15.19 -0.16
CA GLN A 827 -40.13 -14.35 -1.25
C GLN A 827 -41.19 -15.08 -2.08
N LEU A 828 -42.38 -14.50 -2.20
CA LEU A 828 -43.43 -15.05 -3.06
C LEU A 828 -43.17 -14.73 -4.55
N PRO A 829 -43.74 -15.49 -5.51
CA PRO A 829 -43.57 -15.26 -6.95
C PRO A 829 -44.04 -13.90 -7.49
N ASN A 830 -44.68 -13.07 -6.65
CA ASN A 830 -45.05 -11.69 -6.94
C ASN A 830 -44.07 -10.65 -6.34
N GLY A 831 -42.91 -11.10 -5.87
CA GLY A 831 -41.83 -10.27 -5.30
C GLY A 831 -42.00 -9.89 -3.82
N VAL A 832 -43.15 -10.22 -3.21
CA VAL A 832 -43.46 -9.83 -1.82
C VAL A 832 -42.83 -10.82 -0.83
N TYR A 833 -41.99 -10.33 0.07
CA TYR A 833 -41.46 -11.11 1.20
C TYR A 833 -42.55 -11.34 2.25
N THR A 834 -42.63 -12.55 2.80
CA THR A 834 -43.57 -12.88 3.87
C THR A 834 -42.89 -13.60 5.04
N THR A 835 -43.34 -13.32 6.27
CA THR A 835 -42.82 -13.96 7.49
C THR A 835 -43.59 -15.23 7.86
N ALA A 836 -44.48 -15.71 6.98
CA ALA A 836 -45.27 -16.92 7.19
C ALA A 836 -44.62 -18.10 6.46
N GLU A 837 -44.53 -19.25 7.12
CA GLU A 837 -44.13 -20.50 6.46
C GLU A 837 -45.07 -20.81 5.28
N GLN A 838 -44.52 -21.09 4.10
CA GLN A 838 -45.32 -21.56 2.98
C GLN A 838 -45.97 -22.91 3.35
N ARG A 839 -47.29 -23.00 3.24
CA ARG A 839 -48.01 -24.24 3.51
C ARG A 839 -47.73 -25.26 2.39
N PRO A 840 -47.47 -26.53 2.71
CA PRO A 840 -47.45 -27.59 1.70
C PRO A 840 -48.82 -27.68 1.01
N ASN A 841 -48.89 -27.23 -0.25
CA ASN A 841 -50.14 -27.18 -1.01
C ASN A 841 -50.41 -28.47 -1.81
N ALA A 842 -49.42 -29.34 -1.93
CA ALA A 842 -49.50 -30.62 -2.61
C ALA A 842 -48.64 -31.69 -1.91
N TYR A 843 -48.99 -32.95 -2.10
CA TYR A 843 -48.12 -34.08 -1.75
C TYR A 843 -47.65 -34.81 -3.01
N ILE A 844 -46.56 -35.55 -2.87
CA ILE A 844 -46.03 -36.45 -3.89
C ILE A 844 -46.41 -37.87 -3.47
N PRO A 845 -47.19 -38.63 -4.26
CA PRO A 845 -47.53 -40.02 -3.92
C PRO A 845 -46.35 -40.96 -4.19
N GLU A 846 -45.94 -41.71 -3.17
CA GLU A 846 -44.92 -42.76 -3.26
C GLU A 846 -45.49 -44.05 -3.89
N THR A 847 -45.77 -44.01 -5.19
CA THR A 847 -46.25 -45.17 -5.97
C THR A 847 -45.48 -45.31 -7.27
N ASP A 848 -44.61 -46.33 -7.35
CA ASP A 848 -43.48 -46.47 -8.30
C ASP A 848 -43.81 -46.65 -9.81
N ALA A 849 -45.02 -46.34 -10.25
CA ALA A 849 -45.51 -46.64 -11.61
C ALA A 849 -45.70 -45.42 -12.53
N THR A 850 -45.60 -44.19 -12.02
CA THR A 850 -45.77 -42.95 -12.82
C THR A 850 -44.92 -41.81 -12.27
N LEU A 851 -44.52 -40.86 -13.12
CA LEU A 851 -43.69 -39.71 -12.69
C LEU A 851 -44.35 -38.93 -11.53
N PRO A 852 -43.54 -38.40 -10.58
CA PRO A 852 -44.02 -37.74 -9.36
C PRO A 852 -44.59 -36.34 -9.64
N LEU A 853 -45.80 -36.29 -10.21
CA LEU A 853 -46.56 -35.07 -10.36
C LEU A 853 -47.20 -34.69 -9.01
N PRO A 854 -46.92 -33.49 -8.46
CA PRO A 854 -47.46 -33.06 -7.17
C PRO A 854 -48.98 -32.92 -7.24
N LYS A 855 -49.71 -33.66 -6.38
CA LYS A 855 -51.17 -33.65 -6.34
C LYS A 855 -51.65 -32.71 -5.23
N PRO A 856 -52.56 -31.75 -5.52
CA PRO A 856 -53.08 -30.86 -4.50
C PRO A 856 -53.81 -31.67 -3.42
N TYR A 857 -53.70 -31.23 -2.17
CA TYR A 857 -54.56 -31.76 -1.12
C TYR A 857 -56.02 -31.40 -1.43
N GLY A 858 -56.91 -32.39 -1.37
CA GLY A 858 -58.35 -32.19 -1.61
C GLY A 858 -59.04 -31.43 -0.46
N ALA A 859 -60.38 -31.51 -0.41
CA ALA A 859 -61.19 -30.84 0.62
C ALA A 859 -60.85 -31.21 2.09
N LEU A 860 -60.05 -32.27 2.30
CA LEU A 860 -59.50 -32.69 3.60
C LEU A 860 -57.99 -32.42 3.66
N ALA A 861 -57.59 -31.15 3.55
CA ALA A 861 -56.19 -30.74 3.59
C ALA A 861 -55.59 -30.87 5.01
N PRO A 862 -54.34 -31.35 5.18
CA PRO A 862 -53.70 -31.47 6.49
C PRO A 862 -53.54 -30.11 7.20
N PHE A 863 -54.27 -29.93 8.29
CA PHE A 863 -54.18 -28.73 9.12
C PHE A 863 -52.98 -28.84 10.08
N LYS A 864 -51.85 -28.20 9.75
CA LYS A 864 -50.76 -27.94 10.72
C LYS A 864 -51.30 -26.97 11.79
N PRO A 865 -51.46 -27.38 13.07
CA PRO A 865 -51.98 -26.50 14.10
C PRO A 865 -51.01 -25.33 14.32
N SER A 866 -51.52 -24.11 14.40
CA SER A 866 -50.70 -22.95 14.77
C SER A 866 -50.20 -23.09 16.20
N GLU A 867 -48.90 -22.90 16.42
CA GLU A 867 -48.34 -22.94 17.76
C GLU A 867 -48.98 -21.86 18.66
N PRO A 868 -49.26 -22.15 19.94
CA PRO A 868 -49.94 -21.22 20.82
C PRO A 868 -49.01 -20.04 21.18
N GLY A 869 -49.24 -18.90 20.53
CA GLY A 869 -48.46 -17.68 20.73
C GLY A 869 -48.34 -17.27 22.22
N ALA A 870 -47.16 -16.74 22.58
CA ALA A 870 -46.66 -16.61 23.95
C ALA A 870 -47.57 -15.87 24.96
N ASN A 871 -48.56 -15.11 24.48
CA ASN A 871 -49.54 -14.39 25.30
C ASN A 871 -50.70 -15.25 25.82
N ARG A 872 -50.80 -16.54 25.47
CA ARG A 872 -51.78 -17.49 26.08
C ARG A 872 -51.19 -18.33 27.22
N ARG A 873 -50.61 -17.66 28.21
CA ARG A 873 -50.47 -18.24 29.55
C ARG A 873 -51.87 -18.35 30.17
N HIS A 874 -52.13 -19.45 30.90
CA HIS A 874 -53.42 -19.81 31.52
C HIS A 874 -54.54 -20.33 30.57
N ILE A 875 -54.32 -21.51 30.00
CA ILE A 875 -55.42 -22.48 29.80
C ILE A 875 -55.29 -23.53 30.91
N ARG A 876 -56.21 -23.54 31.89
CA ARG A 876 -56.31 -24.64 32.85
C ARG A 876 -56.80 -25.88 32.10
N LYS A 877 -56.03 -26.98 32.14
CA LYS A 877 -56.56 -28.29 31.73
C LYS A 877 -57.75 -28.65 32.64
N PRO A 878 -58.87 -29.18 32.11
CA PRO A 878 -59.97 -29.64 32.95
C PRO A 878 -59.48 -30.80 33.82
N ILE A 879 -59.82 -30.76 35.11
CA ILE A 879 -59.52 -31.87 36.02
C ILE A 879 -60.51 -33.00 35.69
N ILE A 880 -59.99 -34.07 35.09
CA ILE A 880 -60.73 -35.32 34.95
C ILE A 880 -60.98 -35.84 36.37
N LYS A 881 -62.24 -35.86 36.81
CA LYS A 881 -62.61 -36.58 38.02
C LYS A 881 -62.38 -38.08 37.76
N PRO A 882 -61.78 -38.84 38.69
CA PRO A 882 -61.83 -40.29 38.59
C PRO A 882 -63.31 -40.71 38.57
N ILE A 883 -63.66 -41.58 37.61
CA ILE A 883 -64.89 -42.34 37.68
C ILE A 883 -64.57 -43.54 38.58
N GLU A 884 -65.36 -43.71 39.64
CA GLU A 884 -65.28 -44.89 40.48
C GLU A 884 -66.09 -46.02 39.84
N ILE A 885 -65.47 -47.21 39.77
CA ILE A 885 -65.97 -48.46 39.16
C ILE A 885 -65.91 -48.46 37.62
#